data_AF-A0A8D9F6E0-F1
#
_entry.id   AF-A0A8D9F6E0-F1
#
_cell.length_a   1.000
_cell.length_b   1.000
_cell.length_c   1.000
_cell.angle_alpha   90.00
_cell.angle_beta   90.00
_cell.angle_gamma   90.00
#
_symmetry.space_group_name_H-M   'P 1'
#
loop_
_entity.id
_entity.type
_entity.pdbx_description
1 polymer ?
#
loop_
_entity_poly.entity_id
_entity_poly.type
_entity_poly.pdbx_seq_one_letter_code
_entity_poly.pdbx_strand_id
1 'polypeptide(L)'
;ELMDSLDPDVRILMKEAICKLETCLLPGTVSYNFSYIKLDSFLAQCNKSLDFFQGLLSQVRDVESLLDEEIEQINQVDLFDLQEESPKEDSLPGDENSPKSFEADEEQSATESTSPKKESPTKDPDKDQPTTKTESEEKSPLQGEGPPNSLSEGRPKTCSPTKESAPQTGTASEMTSSSDNAAAASTQATPTVVEFVRKIEHRRNVAMETILYLVERMTPALKKIETLVYETNSGSSCEMVCYYERYELRLHASFVSLICCNLDRFTSLLLNSETPLFQVETVLQGNAPSVQPCVESIGLLLKQNMVHLMNGFKLIPRWIAGSCNRVPRLEVEHSIEKYIQSSFYEDLYNIPDIKRRLVVINQTVTRVCAALYKHIVTWNRYSELWLYNKEQVLNQNSNDTLYDYEDKMNYFSEIESELRLRLNDKCWVPVYCVRVNLFTLGTQIISLATEWKETIATNLIRTTRIKLTEYRDKLEAIDKGLEPLVIDVETFKNALQVIQDVNSMVLDTDLLQYDIINRNNALKKHSVQDLKCELNELTSSWQKTYSAANVKYLRILPYRDIFAKVSQQAVNQFLEKINDFLDRFYSEGPYSIPDDLVLGASLMVNYSTEFDTLNMEKTEKLLSEELFDLPVSDYKPYEEAYRVHQKLELIYSVYNKMQDQMIRWGQTLWCNLDARVLQLGVDEEVQTVKQWPHDIRSLAHCESLEQHLMGFKKSVDLFVKLKHEAMRERHWLELMNKTGESSVD
;
A
#
# COMPACT_ATOMS: atom_id res chain seq x y z
N GLU A 1 52.59 -68.66 -8.45
CA GLU A 1 51.50 -68.47 -7.46
C GLU A 1 51.66 -67.15 -6.69
N LEU A 2 52.48 -67.04 -5.64
CA LEU A 2 52.56 -65.81 -4.83
C LEU A 2 52.80 -64.55 -5.68
N MET A 3 53.80 -64.56 -6.58
CA MET A 3 54.13 -63.43 -7.46
C MET A 3 53.09 -63.16 -8.57
N ASP A 4 52.20 -64.11 -8.83
CA ASP A 4 51.12 -63.99 -9.82
C ASP A 4 49.80 -63.52 -9.17
N SER A 5 49.73 -63.56 -7.83
CA SER A 5 48.62 -63.05 -7.00
C SER A 5 48.83 -61.63 -6.47
N LEU A 6 49.90 -60.95 -6.90
CA LEU A 6 50.18 -59.55 -6.55
C LEU A 6 49.51 -58.61 -7.54
N ASP A 7 48.90 -57.54 -7.03
CA ASP A 7 48.40 -56.45 -7.87
C ASP A 7 49.54 -55.85 -8.71
N PRO A 8 49.27 -55.39 -9.95
CA PRO A 8 50.30 -54.85 -10.84
C PRO A 8 51.15 -53.74 -10.20
N ASP A 9 50.50 -52.87 -9.42
CA ASP A 9 51.15 -51.71 -8.78
C ASP A 9 52.02 -52.14 -7.59
N VAL A 10 51.56 -53.12 -6.80
CA VAL A 10 52.36 -53.73 -5.71
C VAL A 10 53.53 -54.53 -6.29
N ARG A 11 53.37 -55.14 -7.46
CA ARG A 11 54.45 -55.82 -8.19
C ARG A 11 55.51 -54.84 -8.74
N ILE A 12 55.10 -53.63 -9.14
CA ILE A 12 56.02 -52.54 -9.50
C ILE A 12 56.75 -52.02 -8.25
N LEU A 13 56.01 -51.74 -7.17
CA LEU A 13 56.55 -51.29 -5.89
C LEU A 13 57.55 -52.28 -5.29
N MET A 14 57.25 -53.58 -5.28
CA MET A 14 58.12 -54.60 -4.71
C MET A 14 59.16 -55.15 -5.69
N LYS A 15 59.36 -54.53 -6.86
CA LYS A 15 60.23 -55.06 -7.94
C LYS A 15 61.65 -55.39 -7.48
N GLU A 16 62.25 -54.59 -6.59
CA GLU A 16 63.57 -54.92 -6.03
C GLU A 16 63.53 -56.10 -5.05
N ALA A 17 62.50 -56.18 -4.19
CA ALA A 17 62.34 -57.29 -3.25
C ALA A 17 62.06 -58.61 -3.99
N ILE A 18 61.29 -58.54 -5.08
CA ILE A 18 61.07 -59.64 -6.04
C ILE A 18 62.39 -60.04 -6.69
N CYS A 19 63.16 -59.09 -7.24
CA CYS A 19 64.46 -59.37 -7.86
C CYS A 19 65.47 -59.99 -6.86
N LYS A 20 65.49 -59.53 -5.60
CA LYS A 20 66.29 -60.12 -4.51
C LYS A 20 65.85 -61.57 -4.22
N LEU A 21 64.54 -61.84 -4.17
CA LEU A 21 63.99 -63.19 -3.99
C LEU A 21 64.30 -64.12 -5.18
N GLU A 22 64.09 -63.66 -6.41
CA GLU A 22 64.44 -64.38 -7.64
C GLU A 22 65.95 -64.67 -7.72
N THR A 23 66.80 -63.72 -7.33
CA THR A 23 68.26 -63.89 -7.28
C THR A 23 68.68 -64.90 -6.20
N CYS A 24 67.99 -64.96 -5.06
CA CYS A 24 68.20 -66.00 -4.05
C CYS A 24 67.79 -67.40 -4.55
N LEU A 25 66.77 -67.49 -5.40
CA LEU A 25 66.29 -68.75 -5.98
C LEU A 25 67.12 -69.22 -7.20
N LEU A 26 67.74 -68.29 -7.93
CA LEU A 26 68.49 -68.55 -9.17
C LEU A 26 69.56 -69.65 -9.05
N PRO A 27 70.42 -69.72 -8.00
CA PRO A 27 71.42 -70.79 -7.85
C PRO A 27 70.83 -72.20 -7.83
N GLY A 28 69.61 -72.36 -7.32
CA GLY A 28 68.88 -73.62 -7.28
C GLY A 28 68.26 -74.04 -8.62
N THR A 29 68.19 -73.13 -9.60
CA THR A 29 67.65 -73.40 -10.96
C THR A 29 68.73 -73.58 -12.02
N VAL A 30 69.96 -73.07 -11.79
CA VAL A 30 71.05 -73.08 -12.77
C VAL A 30 72.15 -74.11 -12.44
N SER A 31 72.32 -74.49 -11.17
CA SER A 31 73.40 -75.41 -10.77
C SER A 31 72.97 -76.89 -10.80
N TYR A 32 73.66 -77.69 -11.61
CA TYR A 32 73.47 -79.15 -11.69
C TYR A 32 74.22 -79.95 -10.62
N ASN A 33 74.93 -79.31 -9.67
CA ASN A 33 75.82 -80.00 -8.74
C ASN A 33 75.51 -79.68 -7.26
N PHE A 34 74.49 -80.38 -6.74
CA PHE A 34 73.93 -80.22 -5.39
C PHE A 34 74.90 -80.48 -4.23
N SER A 35 76.09 -81.04 -4.47
CA SER A 35 77.09 -81.27 -3.42
C SER A 35 77.90 -80.01 -3.06
N TYR A 36 77.97 -79.02 -3.95
CA TYR A 36 78.71 -77.76 -3.72
C TYR A 36 77.85 -76.68 -3.06
N ILE A 37 76.54 -76.69 -3.33
CA ILE A 37 75.54 -75.86 -2.66
C ILE A 37 75.08 -76.65 -1.44
N LYS A 38 75.46 -76.22 -0.23
CA LYS A 38 75.00 -76.85 1.02
C LYS A 38 73.47 -76.75 1.11
N LEU A 39 72.76 -77.82 0.73
CA LEU A 39 71.33 -77.76 0.41
C LEU A 39 70.49 -77.19 1.56
N ASP A 40 70.74 -77.63 2.80
CA ASP A 40 70.04 -77.15 3.99
C ASP A 40 70.29 -75.65 4.24
N SER A 41 71.52 -75.18 4.00
CA SER A 41 71.88 -73.76 4.10
C SER A 41 71.26 -72.91 2.99
N PHE A 42 71.07 -73.48 1.80
CA PHE A 42 70.43 -72.82 0.66
C PHE A 42 68.91 -72.73 0.86
N LEU A 43 68.27 -73.82 1.29
CA LEU A 43 66.85 -73.85 1.64
C LEU A 43 66.55 -72.92 2.83
N ALA A 44 67.40 -72.89 3.86
CA ALA A 44 67.28 -71.94 4.97
C ALA A 44 67.40 -70.48 4.50
N GLN A 45 68.29 -70.18 3.55
CA GLN A 45 68.43 -68.84 2.98
C GLN A 45 67.23 -68.45 2.09
N CYS A 46 66.69 -69.39 1.30
CA CYS A 46 65.50 -69.17 0.48
C CYS A 46 64.26 -68.94 1.35
N ASN A 47 64.03 -69.79 2.36
CA ASN A 47 62.94 -69.62 3.31
C ASN A 47 63.05 -68.29 4.06
N LYS A 48 64.24 -67.94 4.58
CA LYS A 48 64.47 -66.64 5.22
C LYS A 48 64.20 -65.44 4.29
N SER A 49 64.53 -65.55 3.00
CA SER A 49 64.22 -64.51 2.00
C SER A 49 62.73 -64.43 1.67
N LEU A 50 62.02 -65.57 1.72
CA LEU A 50 60.59 -65.68 1.49
C LEU A 50 59.78 -65.18 2.69
N ASP A 51 60.19 -65.53 3.91
CA ASP A 51 59.63 -65.03 5.18
C ASP A 51 59.79 -63.51 5.27
N PHE A 52 60.95 -62.97 4.87
CA PHE A 52 61.19 -61.53 4.77
C PHE A 52 60.27 -60.87 3.72
N PHE A 53 60.13 -61.46 2.54
CA PHE A 53 59.24 -60.95 1.49
C PHE A 53 57.77 -60.96 1.92
N GLN A 54 57.30 -62.04 2.57
CA GLN A 54 55.94 -62.14 3.10
C GLN A 54 55.69 -61.18 4.26
N GLY A 55 56.66 -61.00 5.16
CA GLY A 55 56.58 -60.01 6.24
C GLY A 55 56.49 -58.58 5.72
N LEU A 56 57.30 -58.23 4.72
CA LEU A 56 57.25 -56.92 4.05
C LEU A 56 55.90 -56.71 3.32
N LEU A 57 55.44 -57.71 2.56
CA LEU A 57 54.15 -57.67 1.87
C LEU A 57 52.97 -57.50 2.83
N SER A 58 53.01 -58.14 4.01
CA SER A 58 51.99 -57.95 5.06
C SER A 58 52.00 -56.51 5.55
N GLN A 59 53.18 -55.96 5.90
CA GLN A 59 53.29 -54.60 6.42
C GLN A 59 52.89 -53.53 5.39
N VAL A 60 53.13 -53.76 4.10
CA VAL A 60 52.63 -52.88 3.02
C VAL A 60 51.10 -52.94 2.95
N ARG A 61 50.50 -54.14 2.98
CA ARG A 61 49.04 -54.32 2.97
C ARG A 61 48.35 -53.73 4.19
N ASP A 62 48.97 -53.81 5.36
CA ASP A 62 48.45 -53.19 6.59
C ASP A 62 48.39 -51.66 6.45
N VAL A 63 49.33 -51.04 5.73
CA VAL A 63 49.31 -49.59 5.45
C VAL A 63 48.39 -49.24 4.27
N GLU A 64 48.24 -50.11 3.27
CA GLU A 64 47.19 -49.98 2.24
C GLU A 64 45.80 -49.96 2.86
N SER A 65 45.51 -50.84 3.83
CA SER A 65 44.22 -50.84 4.55
C SER A 65 43.95 -49.50 5.24
N LEU A 66 44.95 -48.93 5.91
CA LEU A 66 44.83 -47.63 6.58
C LEU A 66 44.58 -46.48 5.60
N LEU A 67 45.28 -46.47 4.46
CA LEU A 67 45.06 -45.48 3.39
C LEU A 67 43.66 -45.60 2.77
N ASP A 68 43.17 -46.83 2.62
CA ASP A 68 41.85 -47.14 2.08
C ASP A 68 40.73 -46.77 3.07
N GLU A 69 40.94 -46.98 4.37
CA GLU A 69 40.08 -46.51 5.46
C GLU A 69 40.04 -44.97 5.53
N GLU A 70 41.16 -44.28 5.32
CA GLU A 70 41.20 -42.80 5.29
C GLU A 70 40.44 -42.24 4.07
N ILE A 71 40.55 -42.87 2.89
CA ILE A 71 39.77 -42.51 1.69
C ILE A 71 38.27 -42.78 1.92
N GLU A 72 37.90 -43.89 2.55
CA GLU A 72 36.50 -44.22 2.79
C GLU A 72 35.87 -43.31 3.86
N GLN A 73 36.65 -42.88 4.86
CA GLN A 73 36.24 -41.81 5.77
C GLN A 73 35.97 -40.50 5.02
N ILE A 74 36.82 -40.12 4.05
CA ILE A 74 36.57 -38.94 3.19
C ILE A 74 35.25 -39.08 2.41
N ASN A 75 34.95 -40.26 1.85
CA ASN A 75 33.69 -40.51 1.12
C ASN A 75 32.42 -40.31 1.98
N GLN A 76 32.52 -40.61 3.28
CA GLN A 76 31.38 -40.62 4.21
C GLN A 76 31.11 -39.24 4.86
N VAL A 77 31.95 -38.23 4.62
CA VAL A 77 31.77 -36.88 5.19
C VAL A 77 30.48 -36.21 4.68
N ASP A 78 29.64 -35.79 5.61
CA ASP A 78 28.44 -35.01 5.35
C ASP A 78 28.72 -33.51 5.44
N LEU A 79 28.71 -32.83 4.30
CA LEU A 79 28.92 -31.38 4.19
C LEU A 79 27.66 -30.57 4.56
N PHE A 80 26.54 -31.25 4.84
CA PHE A 80 25.23 -30.65 5.08
C PHE A 80 24.53 -31.20 6.33
N ASP A 81 25.27 -31.73 7.31
CA ASP A 81 24.65 -32.28 8.52
C ASP A 81 23.86 -31.21 9.30
N LEU A 82 22.68 -31.58 9.76
CA LEU A 82 21.76 -30.73 10.51
C LEU A 82 21.52 -31.22 11.95
N GLN A 83 22.00 -32.41 12.33
CA GLN A 83 21.83 -32.97 13.68
C GLN A 83 22.51 -32.09 14.74
N GLU A 84 21.89 -31.88 15.91
CA GLU A 84 22.54 -31.14 16.99
C GLU A 84 23.58 -32.01 17.69
N GLU A 85 24.75 -31.44 17.98
CA GLU A 85 25.72 -32.12 18.84
C GLU A 85 25.16 -32.16 20.26
N SER A 86 25.00 -33.36 20.80
CA SER A 86 24.85 -33.53 22.25
C SER A 86 26.10 -32.98 22.95
N PRO A 87 25.97 -32.18 24.02
CA PRO A 87 27.14 -31.71 24.76
C PRO A 87 27.90 -32.92 25.30
N LYS A 88 29.15 -33.10 24.87
CA LYS A 88 30.04 -34.13 25.41
C LYS A 88 30.50 -33.65 26.79
N GLU A 89 30.16 -34.41 27.83
CA GLU A 89 30.67 -34.18 29.19
C GLU A 89 32.20 -34.35 29.24
N ASP A 90 32.84 -33.57 30.11
CA ASP A 90 34.30 -33.50 30.23
C ASP A 90 34.96 -34.84 30.54
N SER A 91 36.09 -35.11 29.86
CA SER A 91 37.14 -35.96 30.41
C SER A 91 38.51 -35.53 29.88
N LEU A 92 39.23 -34.76 30.70
CA LEU A 92 40.68 -34.54 30.56
C LEU A 92 41.42 -35.88 30.55
N PRO A 93 42.48 -35.99 29.73
CA PRO A 93 43.78 -36.08 30.39
C PRO A 93 44.92 -35.34 29.68
N GLY A 94 45.75 -34.66 30.48
CA GLY A 94 47.22 -34.65 30.38
C GLY A 94 47.91 -34.04 29.15
N ASP A 95 48.71 -33.00 29.41
CA ASP A 95 49.69 -32.42 28.48
C ASP A 95 50.59 -33.45 27.76
N GLU A 96 50.79 -33.31 26.44
CA GLU A 96 51.93 -32.58 25.85
C GLU A 96 51.92 -32.67 24.29
N ASN A 97 52.42 -31.61 23.62
CA ASN A 97 52.70 -31.49 22.17
C ASN A 97 51.53 -31.59 21.16
N SER A 98 50.94 -30.44 20.83
CA SER A 98 50.24 -30.18 19.56
C SER A 98 51.07 -29.27 18.64
N PRO A 99 51.20 -29.55 17.33
CA PRO A 99 51.68 -28.57 16.34
C PRO A 99 50.61 -27.51 16.05
N LYS A 100 51.06 -26.35 15.55
CA LYS A 100 50.24 -25.15 15.30
C LYS A 100 49.12 -25.37 14.27
N SER A 101 47.93 -24.86 14.59
CA SER A 101 46.91 -24.48 13.60
C SER A 101 47.40 -23.30 12.74
N PHE A 102 47.07 -23.32 11.45
CA PHE A 102 47.31 -22.19 10.55
C PHE A 102 46.16 -21.17 10.68
N GLU A 103 46.28 -20.24 11.62
CA GLU A 103 45.66 -18.93 11.45
C GLU A 103 46.42 -18.13 10.37
N ALA A 104 45.74 -17.20 9.70
CA ALA A 104 46.38 -16.28 8.79
C ALA A 104 46.79 -15.03 9.58
N ASP A 105 48.09 -14.92 9.87
CA ASP A 105 48.65 -13.76 10.59
C ASP A 105 48.46 -12.47 9.76
N GLU A 106 47.50 -11.65 10.15
CA GLU A 106 47.69 -10.20 10.20
C GLU A 106 48.40 -9.85 11.53
N GLU A 107 49.73 -10.01 11.60
CA GLU A 107 50.49 -9.46 12.73
C GLU A 107 51.02 -8.06 12.45
N GLN A 108 50.49 -7.10 13.20
CA GLN A 108 51.19 -5.87 13.55
C GLN A 108 52.11 -6.15 14.76
N SER A 109 53.43 -6.04 14.59
CA SER A 109 54.37 -5.87 15.71
C SER A 109 55.71 -5.26 15.24
N ALA A 110 56.49 -4.51 16.03
CA ALA A 110 56.16 -3.63 17.16
C ALA A 110 57.33 -2.64 17.42
N THR A 111 57.04 -1.54 18.14
CA THR A 111 57.95 -0.72 18.98
C THR A 111 59.19 0.01 18.40
N GLU A 112 59.10 1.35 18.47
CA GLU A 112 60.10 2.33 18.96
C GLU A 112 61.57 2.37 18.45
N SER A 113 61.97 3.48 17.81
CA SER A 113 62.63 4.60 18.53
C SER A 113 63.18 5.76 17.63
N THR A 114 62.95 6.99 18.07
CA THR A 114 63.69 8.27 17.82
C THR A 114 64.41 8.62 16.50
N SER A 115 63.98 9.75 15.90
CA SER A 115 64.82 10.83 15.30
C SER A 115 65.43 10.59 13.88
N PRO A 116 66.12 11.56 13.23
CA PRO A 116 65.45 12.66 12.51
C PRO A 116 66.02 13.00 11.08
N LYS A 117 65.33 13.95 10.40
CA LYS A 117 65.84 14.95 9.41
C LYS A 117 66.15 14.56 7.95
N LYS A 118 65.84 15.54 7.06
CA LYS A 118 66.37 15.82 5.70
C LYS A 118 66.00 14.80 4.60
N GLU A 119 65.92 15.14 3.31
CA GLU A 119 65.74 16.40 2.54
C GLU A 119 65.43 15.97 1.08
N SER A 120 64.52 16.62 0.35
CA SER A 120 64.56 16.62 -1.13
C SER A 120 63.80 17.81 -1.74
N PRO A 121 64.17 18.30 -2.94
CA PRO A 121 63.66 19.53 -3.55
C PRO A 121 62.41 19.25 -4.45
N THR A 122 61.72 20.22 -5.08
CA THR A 122 62.25 21.36 -5.85
C THR A 122 61.18 22.40 -6.23
N LYS A 123 61.57 23.69 -6.18
CA LYS A 123 61.14 24.84 -7.02
C LYS A 123 59.68 25.31 -7.08
N ASP A 124 59.50 26.57 -6.66
CA ASP A 124 58.45 27.53 -7.06
C ASP A 124 58.54 27.90 -8.57
N PRO A 125 57.55 28.66 -9.11
CA PRO A 125 57.62 30.12 -8.96
C PRO A 125 56.30 30.88 -8.69
N ASP A 126 56.44 32.00 -7.96
CA ASP A 126 55.74 33.28 -8.09
C ASP A 126 54.18 33.40 -8.10
N LYS A 127 53.67 34.01 -7.02
CA LYS A 127 53.17 35.42 -6.95
C LYS A 127 51.71 35.74 -6.56
N ASP A 128 51.67 36.89 -5.86
CA ASP A 128 50.64 37.92 -5.70
C ASP A 128 49.40 37.71 -4.79
N GLN A 129 49.28 38.67 -3.85
CA GLN A 129 48.09 39.07 -3.10
C GLN A 129 47.13 39.89 -4.04
N PRO A 130 45.94 40.41 -3.63
CA PRO A 130 45.36 40.51 -2.29
C PRO A 130 43.81 40.33 -2.16
N THR A 131 43.34 40.56 -0.93
CA THR A 131 41.99 40.96 -0.45
C THR A 131 40.86 41.34 -1.43
N THR A 132 39.61 40.91 -1.15
CA THR A 132 38.54 41.75 -0.51
C THR A 132 37.16 41.07 -0.43
N LYS A 133 36.47 41.24 0.72
CA LYS A 133 34.99 41.38 0.94
C LYS A 133 34.07 40.20 0.46
N THR A 134 32.88 39.89 0.97
CA THR A 134 31.93 40.47 1.97
C THR A 134 30.98 39.32 2.44
N GLU A 135 30.08 39.37 3.44
CA GLU A 135 29.57 40.38 4.40
C GLU A 135 29.04 39.67 5.70
N SER A 136 28.14 40.33 6.45
CA SER A 136 27.13 39.93 7.47
C SER A 136 27.10 38.50 8.09
N GLU A 137 27.08 38.30 9.43
CA GLU A 137 26.14 38.78 10.50
C GLU A 137 24.79 38.01 10.53
N GLU A 138 24.15 37.67 11.67
CA GLU A 138 24.37 37.93 13.12
C GLU A 138 23.62 36.83 13.96
N LYS A 139 24.10 36.35 15.13
CA LYS A 139 23.84 36.78 16.55
C LYS A 139 22.38 36.65 17.05
N SER A 140 22.05 36.52 18.36
CA SER A 140 22.84 36.58 19.62
C SER A 140 22.12 35.91 20.84
N PRO A 141 22.77 35.81 22.03
CA PRO A 141 22.21 35.23 23.27
C PRO A 141 22.18 36.17 24.51
N LEU A 142 21.63 35.71 25.66
CA LEU A 142 21.95 36.07 27.08
C LEU A 142 21.77 37.57 27.53
N GLN A 143 21.72 38.03 28.80
CA GLN A 143 22.10 37.55 30.16
C GLN A 143 21.49 38.49 31.27
N GLY A 144 21.46 38.14 32.57
CA GLY A 144 21.41 39.15 33.68
C GLY A 144 20.63 38.84 35.00
N GLU A 145 21.06 39.43 36.13
CA GLU A 145 20.55 39.26 37.53
C GLU A 145 20.32 40.63 38.25
N GLY A 146 19.77 40.79 39.47
CA GLY A 146 19.45 39.84 40.56
C GLY A 146 18.45 40.33 41.65
N PRO A 147 18.84 40.63 42.93
CA PRO A 147 17.96 40.32 44.10
C PRO A 147 17.66 41.56 45.02
N PRO A 148 17.19 41.48 46.31
CA PRO A 148 16.74 40.36 47.17
C PRO A 148 15.47 40.58 48.09
N ASN A 149 15.17 39.59 48.94
CA ASN A 149 14.49 39.61 50.28
C ASN A 149 12.95 39.71 50.46
N SER A 150 12.34 38.68 51.09
CA SER A 150 11.95 38.70 52.54
C SER A 150 11.21 37.41 52.99
N LEU A 151 10.98 37.24 54.30
CA LEU A 151 10.65 36.00 55.03
C LEU A 151 9.21 35.96 55.60
N SER A 152 8.90 34.81 56.24
CA SER A 152 7.86 34.57 57.26
C SER A 152 6.44 34.31 56.75
N GLU A 153 5.54 33.56 57.40
CA GLU A 153 5.46 32.56 58.49
C GLU A 153 3.94 32.27 58.63
N GLY A 154 3.51 31.26 59.39
CA GLY A 154 2.14 31.27 59.96
C GLY A 154 1.25 30.05 59.70
N ARG A 155 1.44 29.01 60.52
CA ARG A 155 0.44 27.95 60.77
C ARG A 155 -0.06 28.09 62.22
N PRO A 156 -1.36 27.89 62.48
CA PRO A 156 -1.75 26.96 63.56
C PRO A 156 -2.70 25.86 63.01
N LYS A 157 -2.63 24.57 63.40
CA LYS A 157 -2.94 23.95 64.73
C LYS A 157 -4.42 24.15 65.10
N THR A 158 -5.20 23.20 65.63
CA THR A 158 -5.07 21.80 66.13
C THR A 158 -6.53 21.28 66.30
N CYS A 159 -6.90 19.99 66.41
CA CYS A 159 -6.41 18.98 67.36
C CYS A 159 -6.93 17.57 66.98
N SER A 160 -6.10 16.56 67.21
CA SER A 160 -6.46 15.13 67.44
C SER A 160 -6.71 14.93 68.97
N PRO A 161 -6.60 13.74 69.63
CA PRO A 161 -6.45 12.34 69.17
C PRO A 161 -7.25 11.27 69.98
N THR A 162 -7.27 10.03 69.46
CA THR A 162 -6.94 8.75 70.15
C THR A 162 -6.80 7.67 69.05
N LYS A 163 -5.65 7.02 68.77
CA LYS A 163 -4.78 6.13 69.58
C LYS A 163 -5.59 4.98 70.20
N GLU A 164 -5.25 3.70 70.03
CA GLU A 164 -3.94 3.00 69.93
C GLU A 164 -4.04 1.78 68.96
N SER A 165 -3.02 1.00 68.54
CA SER A 165 -1.53 1.02 68.44
C SER A 165 -1.13 -0.15 67.48
N ALA A 166 -0.28 0.03 66.45
CA ALA A 166 1.17 -0.26 66.37
C ALA A 166 1.61 -1.70 66.75
N PRO A 167 2.65 -2.34 66.14
CA PRO A 167 3.76 -1.81 65.28
C PRO A 167 3.72 -2.34 63.80
N GLN A 168 4.32 -1.67 62.79
CA GLN A 168 5.75 -1.74 62.33
C GLN A 168 6.29 -3.16 62.09
N THR A 169 7.04 -3.53 61.03
CA THR A 169 7.63 -2.87 59.84
C THR A 169 8.18 -3.97 58.92
N GLY A 170 8.29 -3.79 57.59
CA GLY A 170 9.06 -4.76 56.78
C GLY A 170 8.93 -4.65 55.26
N THR A 171 10.01 -4.16 54.64
CA THR A 171 10.60 -4.56 53.34
C THR A 171 9.84 -5.51 52.40
N ALA A 172 9.75 -5.11 51.13
CA ALA A 172 9.39 -5.98 50.01
C ALA A 172 10.46 -7.06 49.73
N SER A 173 10.00 -8.29 49.45
CA SER A 173 10.71 -9.32 48.66
C SER A 173 9.71 -10.39 48.20
N GLU A 174 10.12 -11.18 47.21
CA GLU A 174 9.32 -12.11 46.42
C GLU A 174 8.76 -13.32 47.19
N MET A 175 7.66 -13.91 46.69
CA MET A 175 7.57 -15.35 46.41
C MET A 175 6.29 -15.77 45.64
N THR A 176 6.50 -16.13 44.37
CA THR A 176 5.94 -17.28 43.63
C THR A 176 4.77 -18.12 44.18
N SER A 177 3.73 -18.31 43.36
CA SER A 177 3.19 -19.64 42.97
C SER A 177 2.27 -19.48 41.74
N SER A 178 2.25 -20.24 40.63
CA SER A 178 2.74 -21.58 40.22
C SER A 178 1.64 -22.66 40.02
N SER A 179 0.80 -22.50 39.00
CA SER A 179 0.46 -23.49 37.96
C SER A 179 -0.37 -22.75 36.88
N ASP A 180 -0.35 -23.05 35.58
CA ASP A 180 0.03 -24.29 34.91
C ASP A 180 1.14 -24.07 33.87
N ASN A 181 2.28 -24.75 34.03
CA ASN A 181 3.32 -24.83 33.01
C ASN A 181 3.80 -26.28 32.92
N ALA A 182 2.96 -27.14 32.31
CA ALA A 182 3.15 -28.59 32.23
C ALA A 182 2.74 -29.15 30.85
N ALA A 183 3.05 -28.41 29.77
CA ALA A 183 2.86 -28.85 28.39
C ALA A 183 3.93 -28.32 27.40
N ALA A 184 5.01 -27.70 27.89
CA ALA A 184 6.08 -27.14 27.06
C ALA A 184 7.28 -28.11 26.97
N ALA A 185 7.07 -29.28 26.39
CA ALA A 185 8.17 -30.19 26.03
C ALA A 185 8.78 -29.76 24.68
N SER A 186 10.03 -29.31 24.72
CA SER A 186 11.00 -29.19 23.61
C SER A 186 10.42 -29.04 22.20
N THR A 187 10.22 -27.80 21.74
CA THR A 187 10.10 -27.50 20.30
C THR A 187 11.20 -26.49 19.95
N GLN A 188 12.27 -26.95 19.29
CA GLN A 188 13.36 -26.10 18.82
C GLN A 188 12.80 -24.98 17.92
N ALA A 189 13.25 -23.74 18.13
CA ALA A 189 12.88 -22.63 17.26
C ALA A 189 13.53 -22.84 15.88
N THR A 190 12.72 -22.88 14.82
CA THR A 190 13.22 -23.00 13.44
C THR A 190 14.03 -21.75 13.07
N PRO A 191 15.32 -21.89 12.68
CA PRO A 191 16.22 -20.75 12.48
C PRO A 191 15.82 -19.89 11.29
N THR A 192 16.27 -18.63 11.26
CA THR A 192 16.12 -17.78 10.07
C THR A 192 16.99 -18.27 8.90
N VAL A 193 16.70 -17.83 7.67
CA VAL A 193 17.50 -18.19 6.47
C VAL A 193 18.99 -17.89 6.65
N VAL A 194 19.31 -16.75 7.27
CA VAL A 194 20.70 -16.28 7.45
C VAL A 194 21.43 -17.13 8.49
N GLU A 195 20.75 -17.50 9.59
CA GLU A 195 21.31 -18.40 10.60
C GLU A 195 21.46 -19.83 10.07
N PHE A 196 20.50 -20.32 9.29
CA PHE A 196 20.55 -21.62 8.63
C PHE A 196 21.74 -21.72 7.67
N VAL A 197 21.92 -20.72 6.80
CA VAL A 197 23.08 -20.66 5.88
C VAL A 197 24.38 -20.59 6.68
N ARG A 198 24.47 -19.72 7.70
CA ARG A 198 25.66 -19.64 8.58
C ARG A 198 25.97 -20.98 9.28
N LYS A 199 24.96 -21.70 9.76
CA LYS A 199 25.11 -23.02 10.41
C LYS A 199 25.67 -24.06 9.43
N ILE A 200 25.18 -24.09 8.19
CA ILE A 200 25.72 -24.96 7.13
C ILE A 200 27.16 -24.56 6.78
N GLU A 201 27.45 -23.27 6.62
CA GLU A 201 28.78 -22.80 6.25
C GLU A 201 29.83 -23.14 7.32
N HIS A 202 29.51 -22.92 8.59
CA HIS A 202 30.38 -23.29 9.70
C HIS A 202 30.65 -24.80 9.74
N ARG A 203 29.61 -25.64 9.66
CA ARG A 203 29.75 -27.11 9.66
C ARG A 203 30.54 -27.62 8.47
N ARG A 204 30.31 -27.05 7.29
CA ARG A 204 31.08 -27.37 6.09
C ARG A 204 32.55 -27.01 6.27
N ASN A 205 32.89 -25.90 6.92
CA ASN A 205 34.29 -25.56 7.18
C ASN A 205 34.97 -26.61 8.09
N VAL A 206 34.34 -27.01 9.19
CA VAL A 206 34.81 -28.10 10.08
C VAL A 206 34.95 -29.43 9.32
N ALA A 207 34.00 -29.74 8.43
CA ALA A 207 34.06 -30.92 7.57
C ALA A 207 35.23 -30.86 6.57
N MET A 208 35.51 -29.69 5.99
CA MET A 208 36.67 -29.49 5.09
C MET A 208 38.01 -29.51 5.83
N GLU A 209 38.07 -29.04 7.07
CA GLU A 209 39.23 -29.23 7.96
C GLU A 209 39.48 -30.70 8.27
N THR A 210 38.42 -31.47 8.52
CA THR A 210 38.50 -32.92 8.73
C THR A 210 39.01 -33.65 7.47
N ILE A 211 38.52 -33.27 6.29
CA ILE A 211 39.00 -33.81 5.00
C ILE A 211 40.48 -33.45 4.79
N LEU A 212 40.89 -32.20 5.08
CA LEU A 212 42.28 -31.77 4.98
C LEU A 212 43.18 -32.61 5.90
N TYR A 213 42.77 -32.83 7.15
CA TYR A 213 43.50 -33.66 8.12
C TYR A 213 43.67 -35.11 7.64
N LEU A 214 42.62 -35.72 7.05
CA LEU A 214 42.71 -37.06 6.46
C LEU A 214 43.70 -37.10 5.28
N VAL A 215 43.65 -36.12 4.37
CA VAL A 215 44.61 -35.99 3.25
C VAL A 215 46.05 -35.80 3.73
N GLU A 216 46.27 -35.02 4.80
CA GLU A 216 47.59 -34.83 5.38
C GLU A 216 48.13 -36.10 6.04
N ARG A 217 47.28 -36.95 6.63
CA ARG A 217 47.66 -38.25 7.21
C ARG A 217 48.08 -39.32 6.20
N MET A 218 47.50 -39.29 5.00
CA MET A 218 47.92 -40.17 3.91
C MET A 218 49.40 -39.97 3.54
N THR A 219 49.96 -38.77 3.76
CA THR A 219 51.34 -38.44 3.41
C THR A 219 52.36 -39.21 4.29
N PRO A 220 52.31 -39.18 5.64
CA PRO A 220 53.08 -40.08 6.50
C PRO A 220 52.88 -41.57 6.21
N ALA A 221 51.66 -42.01 5.87
CA ALA A 221 51.39 -43.40 5.54
C ALA A 221 52.11 -43.84 4.25
N LEU A 222 52.08 -43.03 3.20
CA LEU A 222 52.84 -43.27 1.96
C LEU A 222 54.37 -43.23 2.19
N LYS A 223 54.86 -42.32 3.04
CA LYS A 223 56.28 -42.28 3.45
C LYS A 223 56.71 -43.49 4.28
N LYS A 224 55.80 -44.08 5.06
CA LYS A 224 56.04 -45.34 5.77
C LYS A 224 56.22 -46.49 4.78
N ILE A 225 55.44 -46.55 3.70
CA ILE A 225 55.62 -47.54 2.62
C ILE A 225 56.99 -47.34 1.93
N GLU A 226 57.37 -46.11 1.64
CA GLU A 226 58.72 -45.78 1.09
C GLU A 226 59.84 -46.29 2.00
N THR A 227 59.71 -46.05 3.31
CA THR A 227 60.70 -46.47 4.31
C THR A 227 60.78 -48.00 4.43
N LEU A 228 59.65 -48.70 4.30
CA LEU A 228 59.58 -50.16 4.38
C LEU A 228 60.18 -50.85 3.14
N VAL A 229 60.00 -50.28 1.94
CA VAL A 229 60.38 -50.94 0.68
C VAL A 229 61.76 -50.52 0.18
N TYR A 230 62.13 -49.24 0.34
CA TYR A 230 63.34 -48.65 -0.23
C TYR A 230 64.29 -48.03 0.81
N GLU A 231 63.95 -48.07 2.11
CA GLU A 231 64.71 -47.45 3.21
C GLU A 231 64.85 -45.91 3.09
N THR A 232 64.05 -45.26 2.22
CA THR A 232 64.01 -43.80 2.05
C THR A 232 62.72 -43.18 2.62
N ASN A 233 62.79 -41.90 3.01
CA ASN A 233 61.68 -41.16 3.62
C ASN A 233 61.55 -39.75 2.99
N SER A 234 61.66 -39.69 1.67
CA SER A 234 61.67 -38.43 0.90
C SER A 234 60.27 -37.92 0.57
N GLY A 235 59.31 -38.84 0.41
CA GLY A 235 58.02 -38.62 -0.24
C GLY A 235 58.09 -38.45 -1.75
N SER A 236 59.27 -38.64 -2.37
CA SER A 236 59.56 -38.35 -3.77
C SER A 236 60.51 -39.40 -4.40
N SER A 237 60.45 -40.67 -3.97
CA SER A 237 61.23 -41.76 -4.60
C SER A 237 60.78 -41.95 -6.06
N CYS A 238 61.75 -42.09 -6.96
CA CYS A 238 61.52 -42.29 -8.40
C CYS A 238 60.79 -43.63 -8.69
N GLU A 239 60.94 -44.58 -7.78
CA GLU A 239 60.44 -45.94 -7.85
C GLU A 239 59.01 -46.06 -7.29
N MET A 240 58.55 -45.07 -6.51
CA MET A 240 57.19 -44.97 -5.97
C MET A 240 56.25 -44.06 -6.79
N VAL A 241 56.72 -43.41 -7.86
CA VAL A 241 55.94 -42.47 -8.68
C VAL A 241 54.54 -42.98 -9.04
N CYS A 242 54.44 -44.17 -9.64
CA CYS A 242 53.16 -44.77 -10.05
C CYS A 242 52.23 -45.06 -8.86
N TYR A 243 52.80 -45.27 -7.66
CA TYR A 243 52.06 -45.55 -6.45
C TYR A 243 51.49 -44.27 -5.81
N TYR A 244 52.25 -43.17 -5.84
CA TYR A 244 51.75 -41.85 -5.47
C TYR A 244 50.64 -41.39 -6.44
N GLU A 245 50.84 -41.55 -7.75
CA GLU A 245 49.83 -41.25 -8.78
C GLU A 245 48.54 -42.07 -8.60
N ARG A 246 48.64 -43.37 -8.26
CA ARG A 246 47.49 -44.23 -7.95
C ARG A 246 46.66 -43.66 -6.80
N TYR A 247 47.31 -43.28 -5.69
CA TYR A 247 46.60 -42.74 -4.53
C TYR A 247 46.06 -41.32 -4.77
N GLU A 248 46.72 -40.48 -5.59
CA GLU A 248 46.20 -39.19 -6.04
C GLU A 248 44.92 -39.36 -6.89
N LEU A 249 44.90 -40.34 -7.80
CA LEU A 249 43.72 -40.67 -8.61
C LEU A 249 42.56 -41.22 -7.77
N ARG A 250 42.85 -42.04 -6.75
CA ARG A 250 41.83 -42.52 -5.80
C ARG A 250 41.26 -41.40 -4.95
N LEU A 251 42.11 -40.47 -4.48
CA LEU A 251 41.68 -39.29 -3.74
C LEU A 251 40.79 -38.38 -4.60
N HIS A 252 41.17 -38.13 -5.86
CA HIS A 252 40.33 -37.41 -6.81
C HIS A 252 38.97 -38.11 -7.01
N ALA A 253 38.95 -39.43 -7.24
CA ALA A 253 37.70 -40.19 -7.38
C ALA A 253 36.81 -40.12 -6.12
N SER A 254 37.42 -40.13 -4.94
CA SER A 254 36.73 -39.93 -3.66
C SER A 254 36.09 -38.54 -3.58
N PHE A 255 36.81 -37.46 -3.91
CA PHE A 255 36.22 -36.11 -3.96
C PHE A 255 35.06 -35.99 -4.95
N VAL A 256 35.13 -36.66 -6.11
CA VAL A 256 34.01 -36.69 -7.06
C VAL A 256 32.78 -37.37 -6.47
N SER A 257 32.97 -38.51 -5.79
CA SER A 257 31.91 -39.24 -5.09
C SER A 257 31.29 -38.38 -3.98
N LEU A 258 32.13 -37.84 -3.10
CA LEU A 258 31.77 -36.95 -1.99
C LEU A 258 30.94 -35.75 -2.44
N ILE A 259 31.39 -35.02 -3.47
CA ILE A 259 30.66 -33.87 -4.02
C ILE A 259 29.32 -34.34 -4.58
N CYS A 260 29.30 -35.41 -5.39
CA CYS A 260 28.07 -35.89 -6.00
C CYS A 260 27.01 -36.33 -4.98
N CYS A 261 27.41 -37.07 -3.94
CA CYS A 261 26.54 -37.50 -2.85
C CYS A 261 25.99 -36.30 -2.05
N ASN A 262 26.85 -35.33 -1.71
CA ASN A 262 26.44 -34.14 -0.97
C ASN A 262 25.52 -33.20 -1.77
N LEU A 263 25.76 -33.02 -3.07
CA LEU A 263 24.86 -32.26 -3.95
C LEU A 263 23.47 -32.93 -4.09
N ASP A 264 23.41 -34.26 -4.16
CA ASP A 264 22.14 -35.01 -4.19
C ASP A 264 21.39 -34.94 -2.86
N ARG A 265 22.13 -35.01 -1.74
CA ARG A 265 21.59 -34.83 -0.39
C ARG A 265 21.01 -33.42 -0.22
N PHE A 266 21.73 -32.38 -0.64
CA PHE A 266 21.22 -31.00 -0.59
C PHE A 266 19.98 -30.80 -1.48
N THR A 267 19.98 -31.38 -2.69
CA THR A 267 18.79 -31.36 -3.57
C THR A 267 17.59 -32.03 -2.90
N SER A 268 17.82 -33.14 -2.20
CA SER A 268 16.78 -33.87 -1.46
C SER A 268 16.27 -33.09 -0.25
N LEU A 269 17.15 -32.42 0.50
CA LEU A 269 16.81 -31.51 1.60
C LEU A 269 15.98 -30.30 1.14
N LEU A 270 16.23 -29.78 -0.07
CA LEU A 270 15.42 -28.68 -0.60
C LEU A 270 14.02 -29.10 -1.08
N LEU A 271 13.82 -30.36 -1.50
CA LEU A 271 12.56 -30.82 -2.11
C LEU A 271 11.69 -31.69 -1.22
N ASN A 272 12.30 -32.60 -0.45
CA ASN A 272 11.63 -33.73 0.21
C ASN A 272 11.75 -33.66 1.74
N SER A 273 12.07 -32.50 2.31
CA SER A 273 12.20 -32.36 3.77
C SER A 273 10.84 -32.51 4.45
N GLU A 274 10.72 -33.49 5.33
CA GLU A 274 9.51 -33.72 6.15
C GLU A 274 9.27 -32.58 7.15
N THR A 275 10.34 -31.90 7.57
CA THR A 275 10.32 -30.71 8.43
C THR A 275 10.90 -29.50 7.70
N PRO A 276 10.36 -28.29 7.90
CA PRO A 276 10.95 -27.09 7.29
C PRO A 276 12.27 -26.74 7.98
N LEU A 277 13.29 -26.45 7.18
CA LEU A 277 14.67 -26.26 7.63
C LEU A 277 14.93 -24.85 8.19
N PHE A 278 14.22 -23.85 7.67
CA PHE A 278 14.33 -22.46 8.11
C PHE A 278 13.00 -21.71 8.01
N GLN A 279 12.86 -20.65 8.78
CA GLN A 279 11.70 -19.77 8.82
C GLN A 279 11.94 -18.47 8.04
N VAL A 280 10.86 -17.99 7.41
CA VAL A 280 10.76 -16.67 6.78
C VAL A 280 9.48 -15.98 7.24
N GLU A 281 9.50 -14.66 7.33
CA GLU A 281 8.31 -13.90 7.76
C GLU A 281 7.62 -13.26 6.56
N THR A 282 6.28 -13.31 6.54
CA THR A 282 5.48 -12.54 5.59
C THR A 282 5.01 -11.23 6.22
N VAL A 283 5.11 -10.15 5.45
CA VAL A 283 4.71 -8.79 5.84
C VAL A 283 4.01 -8.11 4.68
N LEU A 284 3.10 -7.18 4.95
CA LEU A 284 2.58 -6.25 3.95
C LEU A 284 3.53 -5.05 3.87
N GLN A 285 4.28 -4.93 2.77
CA GLN A 285 5.26 -3.86 2.57
C GLN A 285 4.74 -2.86 1.54
N GLY A 286 4.18 -1.75 2.02
CA GLY A 286 3.39 -0.85 1.18
C GLY A 286 2.13 -1.56 0.69
N ASN A 287 1.91 -1.57 -0.63
CA ASN A 287 0.68 -2.10 -1.24
C ASN A 287 0.84 -3.52 -1.81
N ALA A 288 1.79 -4.31 -1.28
CA ALA A 288 1.98 -5.70 -1.70
C ALA A 288 2.46 -6.60 -0.54
N PRO A 289 1.99 -7.85 -0.44
CA PRO A 289 2.56 -8.83 0.48
C PRO A 289 3.95 -9.24 -0.01
N SER A 290 4.93 -9.26 0.90
CA SER A 290 6.31 -9.66 0.66
C SER A 290 6.79 -10.64 1.74
N VAL A 291 7.96 -11.24 1.50
CA VAL A 291 8.66 -12.08 2.47
C VAL A 291 9.97 -11.40 2.86
N GLN A 292 10.35 -11.50 4.13
CA GLN A 292 11.64 -11.04 4.64
C GLN A 292 12.51 -12.24 5.07
N PRO A 293 13.77 -12.34 4.60
CA PRO A 293 14.37 -11.58 3.49
C PRO A 293 13.68 -11.88 2.14
N CYS A 294 13.84 -11.02 1.12
CA CYS A 294 13.10 -11.17 -0.13
C CYS A 294 13.43 -12.48 -0.87
N VAL A 295 12.49 -12.95 -1.71
CA VAL A 295 12.58 -14.26 -2.38
C VAL A 295 13.84 -14.37 -3.27
N GLU A 296 14.27 -13.25 -3.85
CA GLU A 296 15.51 -13.12 -4.63
C GLU A 296 16.75 -13.28 -3.74
N SER A 297 16.74 -12.69 -2.53
CA SER A 297 17.83 -12.81 -1.55
C SER A 297 17.93 -14.24 -1.02
N ILE A 298 16.80 -14.89 -0.74
CA ILE A 298 16.77 -16.32 -0.36
C ILE A 298 17.38 -17.16 -1.48
N GLY A 299 16.97 -16.93 -2.74
CA GLY A 299 17.50 -17.62 -3.90
C GLY A 299 19.00 -17.38 -4.12
N LEU A 300 19.49 -16.17 -3.83
CA LEU A 300 20.92 -15.84 -3.90
C LEU A 300 21.73 -16.56 -2.82
N LEU A 301 21.29 -16.51 -1.56
CA LEU A 301 21.97 -17.16 -0.42
C LEU A 301 22.10 -18.68 -0.62
N LEU A 302 21.03 -19.35 -1.06
CA LEU A 302 21.07 -20.79 -1.35
C LEU A 302 22.01 -21.14 -2.51
N LYS A 303 22.15 -20.25 -3.51
CA LYS A 303 23.11 -20.43 -4.62
C LYS A 303 24.55 -20.17 -4.20
N GLN A 304 24.79 -19.12 -3.39
CA GLN A 304 26.10 -18.80 -2.83
C GLN A 304 26.64 -19.96 -1.98
N ASN A 305 25.78 -20.64 -1.22
CA ASN A 305 26.18 -21.81 -0.45
C ASN A 305 26.82 -22.93 -1.32
N MET A 306 26.32 -23.14 -2.56
CA MET A 306 26.92 -24.09 -3.51
C MET A 306 28.27 -23.61 -4.06
N VAL A 307 28.42 -22.31 -4.31
CA VAL A 307 29.71 -21.72 -4.71
C VAL A 307 30.74 -21.87 -3.59
N HIS A 308 30.33 -21.64 -2.34
CA HIS A 308 31.19 -21.80 -1.18
C HIS A 308 31.58 -23.27 -0.91
N LEU A 309 30.69 -24.24 -1.21
CA LEU A 309 31.05 -25.66 -1.19
C LEU A 309 32.16 -25.98 -2.19
N MET A 310 32.01 -25.56 -3.44
CA MET A 310 33.04 -25.81 -4.46
C MET A 310 34.36 -25.09 -4.08
N ASN A 311 34.29 -23.84 -3.61
CA ASN A 311 35.48 -23.08 -3.20
C ASN A 311 36.26 -23.72 -2.04
N GLY A 312 35.63 -24.50 -1.16
CA GLY A 312 36.35 -25.21 -0.09
C GLY A 312 37.45 -26.14 -0.63
N PHE A 313 37.24 -26.74 -1.81
CA PHE A 313 38.24 -27.63 -2.45
C PHE A 313 39.47 -26.88 -2.97
N LYS A 314 39.46 -25.54 -3.03
CA LYS A 314 40.67 -24.73 -3.31
C LYS A 314 41.67 -24.75 -2.16
N LEU A 315 41.21 -24.99 -0.93
CA LEU A 315 42.06 -24.98 0.28
C LEU A 315 42.88 -26.29 0.41
N ILE A 316 42.38 -27.38 -0.16
CA ILE A 316 43.02 -28.70 -0.13
C ILE A 316 44.24 -28.69 -1.08
N PRO A 317 45.46 -28.94 -0.56
CA PRO A 317 46.65 -29.01 -1.41
C PRO A 317 46.63 -30.24 -2.31
N ARG A 318 47.05 -30.07 -3.56
CA ARG A 318 47.50 -31.19 -4.39
C ARG A 318 48.89 -31.66 -3.96
N TRP A 319 49.25 -32.89 -4.32
CA TRP A 319 50.64 -33.36 -4.25
C TRP A 319 51.45 -32.86 -5.45
N ILE A 320 52.77 -32.75 -5.29
CA ILE A 320 53.69 -32.46 -6.40
C ILE A 320 53.76 -33.73 -7.27
N ALA A 321 53.68 -33.59 -8.60
CA ALA A 321 53.65 -34.71 -9.54
C ALA A 321 54.77 -35.74 -9.28
N GLY A 322 54.39 -37.02 -9.17
CA GLY A 322 55.32 -38.12 -8.85
C GLY A 322 55.82 -38.13 -7.40
N SER A 323 55.10 -37.50 -6.47
CA SER A 323 55.42 -37.47 -5.04
C SER A 323 54.15 -37.52 -4.18
N CYS A 324 54.28 -37.80 -2.88
CA CYS A 324 53.22 -37.56 -1.90
C CYS A 324 53.42 -36.24 -1.12
N ASN A 325 54.31 -35.35 -1.58
CA ASN A 325 54.60 -34.10 -0.88
C ASN A 325 53.64 -32.98 -1.30
N ARG A 326 53.10 -32.24 -0.33
CA ARG A 326 52.24 -31.06 -0.53
C ARG A 326 52.89 -30.03 -1.47
N VAL A 327 52.13 -29.53 -2.45
CA VAL A 327 52.53 -28.36 -3.23
C VAL A 327 52.67 -27.13 -2.31
N PRO A 328 53.83 -26.45 -2.28
CA PRO A 328 54.01 -25.23 -1.49
C PRO A 328 53.15 -24.09 -2.03
N ARG A 329 52.77 -23.15 -1.16
CA ARG A 329 52.07 -21.92 -1.57
C ARG A 329 53.06 -21.03 -2.30
N LEU A 330 52.72 -20.62 -3.52
CA LEU A 330 53.54 -19.69 -4.30
C LEU A 330 52.99 -18.28 -4.13
N GLU A 331 53.83 -17.36 -3.66
CA GLU A 331 53.53 -15.92 -3.71
C GLU A 331 53.62 -15.45 -5.16
N VAL A 332 52.62 -14.68 -5.59
CA VAL A 332 52.55 -14.14 -6.95
C VAL A 332 52.35 -12.64 -6.85
N GLU A 333 53.38 -11.89 -7.22
CA GLU A 333 53.25 -10.44 -7.36
C GLU A 333 52.27 -10.12 -8.52
N HIS A 334 51.31 -9.24 -8.22
CA HIS A 334 50.28 -8.74 -9.14
C HIS A 334 49.03 -9.62 -9.42
N SER A 335 48.75 -10.66 -8.62
CA SER A 335 47.40 -11.28 -8.56
C SER A 335 46.55 -10.72 -7.40
N ILE A 336 45.22 -10.81 -7.53
CA ILE A 336 44.27 -10.43 -6.45
C ILE A 336 44.37 -11.40 -5.26
N GLU A 337 44.62 -12.68 -5.54
CA GLU A 337 44.97 -13.68 -4.54
C GLU A 337 46.49 -13.59 -4.26
N LYS A 338 46.89 -13.34 -3.01
CA LYS A 338 48.31 -13.20 -2.60
C LYS A 338 49.13 -14.49 -2.76
N TYR A 339 48.47 -15.64 -2.71
CA TYR A 339 49.07 -16.97 -2.77
C TYR A 339 48.29 -17.85 -3.74
N ILE A 340 48.98 -18.52 -4.67
CA ILE A 340 48.40 -19.56 -5.51
C ILE A 340 48.87 -20.93 -5.01
N GLN A 341 47.91 -21.84 -4.80
CA GLN A 341 48.15 -23.23 -4.42
C GLN A 341 47.45 -24.13 -5.43
N SER A 342 48.19 -25.06 -6.05
CA SER A 342 47.58 -26.06 -6.94
C SER A 342 46.63 -26.95 -6.14
N SER A 343 45.38 -27.03 -6.58
CA SER A 343 44.29 -27.72 -5.88
C SER A 343 43.48 -28.58 -6.86
N PHE A 344 42.65 -29.46 -6.32
CA PHE A 344 41.76 -30.31 -7.13
C PHE A 344 40.56 -29.53 -7.71
N TYR A 345 40.38 -28.25 -7.36
CA TYR A 345 39.21 -27.45 -7.73
C TYR A 345 38.95 -27.39 -9.24
N GLU A 346 39.96 -27.08 -10.05
CA GLU A 346 39.77 -26.90 -11.51
C GLU A 346 39.40 -28.21 -12.22
N ASP A 347 40.00 -29.33 -11.80
CA ASP A 347 39.67 -30.65 -12.32
C ASP A 347 38.24 -31.05 -11.93
N LEU A 348 37.91 -30.95 -10.63
CA LEU A 348 36.59 -31.28 -10.08
C LEU A 348 35.47 -30.40 -10.64
N TYR A 349 35.68 -29.10 -10.73
CA TYR A 349 34.70 -28.16 -11.28
C TYR A 349 34.39 -28.48 -12.74
N ASN A 350 35.36 -29.00 -13.49
CA ASN A 350 35.17 -29.27 -14.91
C ASN A 350 34.39 -30.53 -15.26
N ILE A 351 34.20 -31.45 -14.29
CA ILE A 351 33.51 -32.73 -14.48
C ILE A 351 32.04 -32.54 -14.91
N PRO A 352 31.60 -33.17 -16.02
CA PRO A 352 30.23 -33.02 -16.53
C PRO A 352 29.12 -33.40 -15.54
N ASP A 353 29.35 -34.42 -14.71
CA ASP A 353 28.36 -34.89 -13.73
C ASP A 353 28.16 -33.88 -12.59
N ILE A 354 29.25 -33.30 -12.06
CA ILE A 354 29.19 -32.24 -11.05
C ILE A 354 28.51 -31.00 -11.63
N LYS A 355 28.88 -30.56 -12.84
CA LYS A 355 28.21 -29.46 -13.56
C LYS A 355 26.71 -29.72 -13.72
N ARG A 356 26.29 -30.96 -14.07
CA ARG A 356 24.88 -31.34 -14.20
C ARG A 356 24.13 -31.20 -12.88
N ARG A 357 24.70 -31.69 -11.77
CA ARG A 357 24.08 -31.60 -10.43
C ARG A 357 23.97 -30.16 -9.94
N LEU A 358 24.98 -29.32 -10.17
CA LEU A 358 24.92 -27.88 -9.88
C LEU A 358 23.80 -27.17 -10.67
N VAL A 359 23.54 -27.56 -11.92
CA VAL A 359 22.39 -27.05 -12.69
C VAL A 359 21.05 -27.51 -12.09
N VAL A 360 20.92 -28.78 -11.68
CA VAL A 360 19.72 -29.31 -11.03
C VAL A 360 19.42 -28.59 -9.71
N ILE A 361 20.43 -28.28 -8.90
CA ILE A 361 20.25 -27.49 -7.67
C ILE A 361 19.80 -26.07 -7.98
N ASN A 362 20.40 -25.41 -8.98
CA ASN A 362 19.97 -24.07 -9.39
C ASN A 362 18.50 -24.04 -9.84
N GLN A 363 18.06 -25.04 -10.61
CA GLN A 363 16.66 -25.22 -11.00
C GLN A 363 15.76 -25.49 -9.78
N THR A 364 16.24 -26.28 -8.83
CA THR A 364 15.54 -26.61 -7.57
C THR A 364 15.34 -25.36 -6.70
N VAL A 365 16.38 -24.54 -6.50
CA VAL A 365 16.28 -23.25 -5.79
C VAL A 365 15.28 -22.32 -6.49
N THR A 366 15.35 -22.19 -7.82
CA THR A 366 14.38 -21.40 -8.58
C THR A 366 12.94 -21.94 -8.42
N ARG A 367 12.74 -23.26 -8.34
CA ARG A 367 11.43 -23.89 -8.09
C ARG A 367 10.91 -23.59 -6.67
N VAL A 368 11.76 -23.60 -5.65
CA VAL A 368 11.39 -23.20 -4.28
C VAL A 368 11.00 -21.72 -4.23
N CYS A 369 11.81 -20.83 -4.81
CA CYS A 369 11.51 -19.40 -4.93
C CYS A 369 10.17 -19.15 -5.67
N ALA A 370 9.93 -19.83 -6.79
CA ALA A 370 8.68 -19.70 -7.54
C ALA A 370 7.44 -20.18 -6.74
N ALA A 371 7.59 -21.22 -5.92
CA ALA A 371 6.51 -21.70 -5.05
C ALA A 371 6.23 -20.75 -3.88
N LEU A 372 7.27 -20.17 -3.27
CA LEU A 372 7.12 -19.09 -2.28
C LEU A 372 6.39 -17.90 -2.90
N TYR A 373 6.83 -17.42 -4.06
CA TYR A 373 6.18 -16.32 -4.76
C TYR A 373 4.70 -16.63 -5.08
N LYS A 374 4.41 -17.83 -5.60
CA LYS A 374 3.04 -18.28 -5.85
C LYS A 374 2.18 -18.27 -4.58
N HIS A 375 2.73 -18.67 -3.44
CA HIS A 375 2.00 -18.64 -2.16
C HIS A 375 1.72 -17.20 -1.71
N ILE A 376 2.72 -16.30 -1.75
CA ILE A 376 2.57 -14.87 -1.43
C ILE A 376 1.47 -14.23 -2.28
N VAL A 377 1.47 -14.47 -3.60
CA VAL A 377 0.49 -13.89 -4.54
C VAL A 377 -0.97 -14.29 -4.20
N THR A 378 -1.21 -15.44 -3.55
CA THR A 378 -2.59 -15.80 -3.13
C THR A 378 -3.21 -14.82 -2.13
N TRP A 379 -2.39 -14.05 -1.40
CA TRP A 379 -2.86 -13.04 -0.46
C TRP A 379 -3.40 -11.78 -1.14
N ASN A 380 -3.11 -11.55 -2.42
CA ASN A 380 -3.71 -10.47 -3.21
C ASN A 380 -5.24 -10.60 -3.36
N ARG A 381 -5.85 -11.74 -2.95
CA ARG A 381 -7.32 -11.83 -2.80
C ARG A 381 -7.90 -10.78 -1.85
N TYR A 382 -7.10 -10.23 -0.94
CA TYR A 382 -7.48 -9.18 0.00
C TYR A 382 -7.01 -7.77 -0.44
N SER A 383 -6.54 -7.59 -1.69
CA SER A 383 -5.85 -6.36 -2.11
C SER A 383 -6.71 -5.10 -2.05
N GLU A 384 -8.02 -5.25 -2.04
CA GLU A 384 -8.99 -4.16 -1.83
C GLU A 384 -8.71 -3.38 -0.53
N LEU A 385 -8.21 -4.06 0.52
CA LEU A 385 -7.91 -3.44 1.81
C LEU A 385 -6.79 -2.38 1.76
N TRP A 386 -5.89 -2.45 0.77
CA TRP A 386 -4.72 -1.56 0.70
C TRP A 386 -4.54 -0.84 -0.64
N LEU A 387 -5.27 -1.23 -1.70
CA LEU A 387 -5.24 -0.52 -2.99
C LEU A 387 -6.22 0.65 -3.07
N TYR A 388 -7.34 0.60 -2.35
CA TYR A 388 -8.34 1.67 -2.40
C TYR A 388 -8.03 2.80 -1.42
N ASN A 389 -8.08 4.05 -1.91
CA ASN A 389 -8.10 5.21 -1.03
C ASN A 389 -9.46 5.28 -0.32
N LYS A 390 -9.42 5.20 1.01
CA LYS A 390 -10.59 5.20 1.90
C LYS A 390 -11.52 6.36 1.63
N GLU A 391 -11.00 7.57 1.45
CA GLU A 391 -11.81 8.77 1.19
C GLU A 391 -12.47 8.74 -0.19
N GLN A 392 -11.81 8.22 -1.22
CA GLN A 392 -12.39 8.15 -2.57
C GLN A 392 -13.57 7.17 -2.62
N VAL A 393 -13.41 5.97 -2.04
CA VAL A 393 -14.49 4.99 -1.94
C VAL A 393 -15.64 5.55 -1.11
N LEU A 394 -15.35 6.30 -0.05
CA LEU A 394 -16.38 6.90 0.81
C LEU A 394 -17.16 8.03 0.12
N ASN A 395 -16.47 8.85 -0.69
CA ASN A 395 -17.07 9.99 -1.38
C ASN A 395 -17.86 9.59 -2.65
N GLN A 396 -17.42 8.56 -3.37
CA GLN A 396 -18.20 8.00 -4.49
C GLN A 396 -19.53 7.38 -4.02
N ASN A 397 -19.55 6.82 -2.81
CA ASN A 397 -20.67 6.18 -2.14
C ASN A 397 -21.57 7.17 -1.35
N SER A 398 -21.70 8.41 -1.84
CA SER A 398 -22.47 9.47 -1.16
C SER A 398 -23.98 9.17 -1.05
N ASN A 399 -24.50 8.25 -1.87
CA ASN A 399 -25.91 7.85 -1.91
C ASN A 399 -26.19 6.47 -1.27
N ASP A 400 -25.20 5.85 -0.61
CA ASP A 400 -25.33 4.51 -0.02
C ASP A 400 -26.48 4.43 1.01
N THR A 401 -27.25 3.34 0.93
CA THR A 401 -28.26 3.00 1.91
C THR A 401 -27.63 2.39 3.17
N LEU A 402 -28.35 2.37 4.30
CA LEU A 402 -27.85 1.73 5.53
C LEU A 402 -27.45 0.26 5.30
N TYR A 403 -28.15 -0.45 4.41
CA TYR A 403 -27.82 -1.82 4.04
C TYR A 403 -26.43 -1.93 3.39
N ASP A 404 -26.07 -0.99 2.51
CA ASP A 404 -24.75 -0.98 1.85
C ASP A 404 -23.62 -0.71 2.86
N TYR A 405 -23.87 0.12 3.87
CA TYR A 405 -22.95 0.31 5.01
C TYR A 405 -22.80 -0.97 5.85
N GLU A 406 -23.91 -1.63 6.19
CA GLU A 406 -23.89 -2.88 6.96
C GLU A 406 -23.19 -4.02 6.19
N ASP A 407 -23.47 -4.20 4.91
CA ASP A 407 -22.87 -5.25 4.07
C ASP A 407 -21.34 -5.08 3.98
N LYS A 408 -20.88 -3.85 3.73
CA LYS A 408 -19.44 -3.52 3.74
C LYS A 408 -18.79 -3.76 5.11
N MET A 409 -19.45 -3.40 6.21
CA MET A 409 -18.93 -3.69 7.56
C MET A 409 -18.92 -5.20 7.88
N ASN A 410 -19.92 -5.95 7.42
CA ASN A 410 -19.99 -7.40 7.57
C ASN A 410 -18.85 -8.09 6.81
N TYR A 411 -18.63 -7.74 5.54
CA TYR A 411 -17.53 -8.26 4.72
C TYR A 411 -16.17 -8.11 5.42
N PHE A 412 -15.85 -6.93 5.92
CA PHE A 412 -14.59 -6.72 6.66
C PHE A 412 -14.55 -7.47 8.01
N SER A 413 -15.69 -7.62 8.69
CA SER A 413 -15.81 -8.42 9.91
C SER A 413 -15.65 -9.93 9.65
N GLU A 414 -16.11 -10.43 8.51
CA GLU A 414 -15.94 -11.83 8.10
C GLU A 414 -14.48 -12.14 7.77
N ILE A 415 -13.79 -11.26 7.03
CA ILE A 415 -12.34 -11.37 6.77
C ILE A 415 -11.56 -11.41 8.09
N GLU A 416 -11.87 -10.50 9.00
CA GLU A 416 -11.24 -10.44 10.33
C GLU A 416 -11.46 -11.73 11.14
N SER A 417 -12.67 -12.28 11.14
CA SER A 417 -13.01 -13.55 11.81
C SER A 417 -12.33 -14.76 11.15
N GLU A 418 -12.34 -14.86 9.81
CA GLU A 418 -11.65 -15.92 9.05
C GLU A 418 -10.15 -15.94 9.39
N LEU A 419 -9.51 -14.76 9.38
CA LEU A 419 -8.08 -14.65 9.64
C LEU A 419 -7.73 -14.95 11.10
N ARG A 420 -8.53 -14.49 12.08
CA ARG A 420 -8.29 -14.86 13.50
C ARG A 420 -8.40 -16.36 13.74
N LEU A 421 -9.38 -17.02 13.14
CA LEU A 421 -9.52 -18.49 13.24
C LEU A 421 -8.31 -19.21 12.63
N ARG A 422 -7.89 -18.83 11.41
CA ARG A 422 -6.70 -19.41 10.75
C ARG A 422 -5.41 -19.17 11.54
N LEU A 423 -5.23 -17.98 12.11
CA LEU A 423 -4.03 -17.62 12.89
C LEU A 423 -3.94 -18.36 14.22
N ASN A 424 -5.06 -18.60 14.90
CA ASN A 424 -5.10 -19.34 16.16
C ASN A 424 -4.84 -20.84 16.00
N ASP A 425 -5.25 -21.45 14.89
CA ASP A 425 -5.01 -22.88 14.61
C ASP A 425 -3.58 -23.12 14.11
N LYS A 426 -3.18 -22.43 13.03
CA LYS A 426 -1.84 -22.62 12.44
C LYS A 426 -1.32 -21.38 11.73
N CYS A 427 -0.56 -20.56 12.45
CA CYS A 427 0.07 -19.33 11.95
C CYS A 427 1.20 -19.52 10.91
N TRP A 428 1.45 -20.74 10.40
CA TRP A 428 2.54 -21.02 9.47
C TRP A 428 2.20 -22.12 8.45
N VAL A 429 2.77 -22.01 7.25
CA VAL A 429 2.61 -22.98 6.14
C VAL A 429 3.99 -23.48 5.68
N PRO A 430 4.19 -24.81 5.53
CA PRO A 430 5.40 -25.35 4.92
C PRO A 430 5.34 -25.19 3.39
N VAL A 431 6.39 -24.63 2.80
CA VAL A 431 6.61 -24.52 1.36
C VAL A 431 7.97 -25.14 1.05
N TYR A 432 7.97 -26.44 0.72
CA TYR A 432 9.19 -27.27 0.66
C TYR A 432 10.00 -27.14 1.97
N CYS A 433 11.31 -26.86 1.88
CA CYS A 433 12.20 -26.66 3.03
C CYS A 433 11.93 -25.39 3.85
N VAL A 434 10.92 -24.57 3.52
CA VAL A 434 10.71 -23.23 4.12
C VAL A 434 9.44 -23.18 4.97
N ARG A 435 9.56 -22.72 6.22
CA ARG A 435 8.42 -22.37 7.07
C ARG A 435 8.04 -20.91 6.83
N VAL A 436 6.90 -20.69 6.18
CA VAL A 436 6.37 -19.33 5.96
C VAL A 436 5.52 -18.95 7.18
N ASN A 437 6.00 -17.99 7.98
CA ASN A 437 5.25 -17.40 9.08
C ASN A 437 4.24 -16.37 8.53
N LEU A 438 2.97 -16.60 8.81
CA LEU A 438 1.82 -15.79 8.35
C LEU A 438 1.28 -14.85 9.43
N PHE A 439 1.83 -14.91 10.65
CA PHE A 439 1.31 -14.14 11.79
C PHE A 439 1.36 -12.63 11.57
N THR A 440 2.51 -12.10 11.14
CA THR A 440 2.71 -10.66 10.93
C THR A 440 1.84 -10.11 9.80
N LEU A 441 1.81 -10.77 8.64
CA LEU A 441 0.89 -10.43 7.54
C LEU A 441 -0.58 -10.52 7.96
N GLY A 442 -0.99 -11.61 8.63
CA GLY A 442 -2.39 -11.81 9.03
C GLY A 442 -2.86 -10.77 10.04
N THR A 443 -2.02 -10.41 11.02
CA THR A 443 -2.32 -9.35 12.00
C THR A 443 -2.38 -7.96 11.35
N GLN A 444 -1.52 -7.66 10.37
CA GLN A 444 -1.60 -6.42 9.58
C GLN A 444 -2.89 -6.33 8.76
N ILE A 445 -3.31 -7.43 8.11
CA ILE A 445 -4.58 -7.46 7.35
C ILE A 445 -5.79 -7.28 8.30
N ILE A 446 -5.76 -7.90 9.49
CA ILE A 446 -6.76 -7.70 10.54
C ILE A 446 -6.83 -6.23 11.01
N SER A 447 -5.68 -5.56 11.19
CA SER A 447 -5.69 -4.14 11.57
C SER A 447 -6.28 -3.26 10.47
N LEU A 448 -5.94 -3.52 9.20
CA LEU A 448 -6.52 -2.79 8.06
C LEU A 448 -8.04 -2.99 7.96
N ALA A 449 -8.53 -4.21 8.12
CA ALA A 449 -9.97 -4.50 8.12
C ALA A 449 -10.69 -3.77 9.29
N THR A 450 -10.07 -3.70 10.47
CA THR A 450 -10.59 -2.91 11.60
C THR A 450 -10.67 -1.42 11.25
N GLU A 451 -9.59 -0.85 10.72
CA GLU A 451 -9.51 0.57 10.35
C GLU A 451 -10.50 0.94 9.22
N TRP A 452 -10.80 0.02 8.29
CA TRP A 452 -11.87 0.18 7.30
C TRP A 452 -13.26 0.23 7.95
N LYS A 453 -13.59 -0.70 8.86
CA LYS A 453 -14.85 -0.66 9.62
C LYS A 453 -15.00 0.65 10.39
N GLU A 454 -13.93 1.10 11.07
CA GLU A 454 -13.92 2.37 11.81
C GLU A 454 -14.17 3.55 10.88
N THR A 455 -13.50 3.62 9.73
CA THR A 455 -13.70 4.71 8.75
C THR A 455 -15.14 4.76 8.22
N ILE A 456 -15.69 3.60 7.86
CA ILE A 456 -17.08 3.47 7.36
C ILE A 456 -18.07 3.87 8.47
N ALA A 457 -17.81 3.48 9.71
CA ALA A 457 -18.62 3.82 10.87
C ALA A 457 -18.55 5.32 11.23
N THR A 458 -17.38 5.95 11.17
CA THR A 458 -17.22 7.41 11.30
C THR A 458 -18.02 8.15 10.24
N ASN A 459 -18.07 7.66 9.00
CA ASN A 459 -18.91 8.26 7.95
C ASN A 459 -20.40 8.09 8.21
N LEU A 460 -20.83 6.92 8.68
CA LEU A 460 -22.22 6.69 9.06
C LEU A 460 -22.64 7.63 10.20
N ILE A 461 -21.78 7.83 11.21
CA ILE A 461 -21.97 8.84 12.26
C ILE A 461 -22.05 10.25 11.67
N ARG A 462 -21.12 10.64 10.78
CA ARG A 462 -21.08 11.95 10.13
C ARG A 462 -22.36 12.25 9.35
N THR A 463 -22.82 11.32 8.51
CA THR A 463 -24.07 11.49 7.74
C THR A 463 -25.30 11.56 8.64
N THR A 464 -25.31 10.79 9.73
CA THR A 464 -26.40 10.85 10.73
C THR A 464 -26.44 12.20 11.45
N ARG A 465 -25.27 12.74 11.83
CA ARG A 465 -25.15 14.06 12.44
C ARG A 465 -25.63 15.20 11.54
N ILE A 466 -25.37 15.11 10.23
CA ILE A 466 -25.87 16.11 9.26
C ILE A 466 -27.41 16.12 9.21
N LYS A 467 -28.05 14.94 9.12
CA LYS A 467 -29.52 14.83 9.20
C LYS A 467 -30.06 15.39 10.52
N LEU A 468 -29.39 15.10 11.63
CA LEU A 468 -29.74 15.61 12.96
C LEU A 468 -29.62 17.12 13.07
N THR A 469 -28.60 17.75 12.48
CA THR A 469 -28.49 19.22 12.43
C THR A 469 -29.60 19.84 11.57
N GLU A 470 -29.84 19.33 10.37
CA GLU A 470 -30.92 19.82 9.49
C GLU A 470 -32.30 19.74 10.16
N TYR A 471 -32.56 18.65 10.89
CA TYR A 471 -33.79 18.48 11.65
C TYR A 471 -33.85 19.40 12.90
N ARG A 472 -32.72 19.60 13.59
CA ARG A 472 -32.63 20.56 14.71
C ARG A 472 -32.92 21.99 14.25
N ASP A 473 -32.40 22.39 13.11
CA ASP A 473 -32.63 23.73 12.55
C ASP A 473 -34.11 23.95 12.20
N LYS A 474 -34.79 22.91 11.67
CA LYS A 474 -36.26 22.91 11.48
C LYS A 474 -37.02 23.04 12.79
N LEU A 475 -36.63 22.31 13.84
CA LEU A 475 -37.25 22.45 15.17
C LEU A 475 -37.06 23.85 15.74
N GLU A 476 -35.87 24.45 15.61
CA GLU A 476 -35.62 25.80 16.12
C GLU A 476 -36.46 26.86 15.38
N ALA A 477 -36.69 26.68 14.07
CA ALA A 477 -37.60 27.53 13.31
C ALA A 477 -39.06 27.41 13.80
N ILE A 478 -39.53 26.19 14.08
CA ILE A 478 -40.86 25.94 14.65
C ILE A 478 -41.00 26.51 16.07
N ASP A 479 -40.04 26.26 16.96
CA ASP A 479 -40.04 26.79 18.34
C ASP A 479 -40.16 28.33 18.30
N LYS A 480 -39.39 29.01 17.42
CA LYS A 480 -39.50 30.47 17.18
C LYS A 480 -40.86 30.89 16.60
N GLY A 481 -41.46 30.09 15.72
CA GLY A 481 -42.80 30.32 15.18
C GLY A 481 -43.92 30.17 16.22
N LEU A 482 -43.70 29.38 17.28
CA LEU A 482 -44.66 29.17 18.37
C LEU A 482 -44.61 30.26 19.46
N GLU A 483 -43.52 31.03 19.59
CA GLU A 483 -43.37 32.09 20.61
C GLU A 483 -44.36 33.27 20.49
N PRO A 484 -44.64 33.87 19.31
CA PRO A 484 -45.44 35.08 19.19
C PRO A 484 -46.84 34.98 19.82
N LEU A 485 -47.27 36.05 20.50
CA LEU A 485 -48.63 36.14 21.03
C LEU A 485 -49.63 36.31 19.89
N VAL A 486 -50.77 35.63 19.99
CA VAL A 486 -51.84 35.72 19.01
C VAL A 486 -52.79 36.84 19.43
N ILE A 487 -52.81 37.91 18.62
CA ILE A 487 -53.50 39.17 18.92
C ILE A 487 -54.47 39.54 17.78
N ASP A 488 -54.09 39.25 16.54
CA ASP A 488 -54.80 39.60 15.30
C ASP A 488 -54.98 38.37 14.39
N VAL A 489 -55.67 38.58 13.26
CA VAL A 489 -55.91 37.52 12.25
C VAL A 489 -54.60 36.94 11.73
N GLU A 490 -53.58 37.77 11.54
CA GLU A 490 -52.33 37.38 10.90
C GLU A 490 -51.45 36.55 11.85
N THR A 491 -51.28 36.96 13.11
CA THR A 491 -50.63 36.13 14.13
C THR A 491 -51.41 34.85 14.43
N PHE A 492 -52.75 34.85 14.28
CA PHE A 492 -53.56 33.64 14.39
C PHE A 492 -53.31 32.67 13.23
N LYS A 493 -53.30 33.16 11.98
CA LYS A 493 -52.94 32.35 10.80
C LYS A 493 -51.55 31.75 10.94
N ASN A 494 -50.55 32.57 11.24
CA ASN A 494 -49.17 32.11 11.41
C ASN A 494 -49.04 31.04 12.51
N ALA A 495 -49.77 31.19 13.62
CA ALA A 495 -49.81 30.16 14.67
C ALA A 495 -50.46 28.84 14.18
N LEU A 496 -51.55 28.89 13.41
CA LEU A 496 -52.15 27.68 12.83
C LEU A 496 -51.24 27.02 11.79
N GLN A 497 -50.57 27.78 10.93
CA GLN A 497 -49.63 27.24 9.94
C GLN A 497 -48.50 26.48 10.63
N VAL A 498 -47.85 27.06 11.64
CA VAL A 498 -46.78 26.40 12.40
C VAL A 498 -47.29 25.13 13.12
N ILE A 499 -48.55 25.09 13.55
CA ILE A 499 -49.17 23.88 14.12
C ILE A 499 -49.44 22.81 13.03
N GLN A 500 -49.84 23.22 11.82
CA GLN A 500 -50.00 22.32 10.67
C GLN A 500 -48.65 21.74 10.23
N ASP A 501 -47.60 22.56 10.20
CA ASP A 501 -46.22 22.15 9.90
C ASP A 501 -45.74 21.12 10.93
N VAL A 502 -45.96 21.36 12.23
CA VAL A 502 -45.70 20.38 13.31
C VAL A 502 -46.45 19.07 13.07
N ASN A 503 -47.75 19.12 12.74
CA ASN A 503 -48.53 17.91 12.48
C ASN A 503 -48.01 17.13 11.25
N SER A 504 -47.53 17.83 10.21
CA SER A 504 -46.90 17.20 9.04
C SER A 504 -45.57 16.51 9.39
N MET A 505 -44.78 17.08 10.30
CA MET A 505 -43.50 16.51 10.73
C MET A 505 -43.64 15.25 11.61
N VAL A 506 -44.82 14.89 12.12
CA VAL A 506 -44.97 13.72 13.01
C VAL A 506 -44.43 12.44 12.35
N LEU A 507 -44.85 12.15 11.12
CA LEU A 507 -44.40 10.94 10.41
C LEU A 507 -42.92 10.99 10.05
N ASP A 508 -42.44 12.13 9.55
CA ASP A 508 -41.02 12.34 9.22
C ASP A 508 -40.11 12.13 10.45
N THR A 509 -40.61 12.53 11.63
CA THR A 509 -39.90 12.40 12.90
C THR A 509 -39.80 10.95 13.35
N ASP A 510 -40.89 10.18 13.24
CA ASP A 510 -40.90 8.76 13.58
C ASP A 510 -40.00 7.97 12.61
N LEU A 511 -40.02 8.29 11.32
CA LEU A 511 -39.13 7.73 10.31
C LEU A 511 -37.65 8.07 10.59
N LEU A 512 -37.34 9.31 10.96
CA LEU A 512 -35.98 9.74 11.32
C LEU A 512 -35.47 9.05 12.59
N GLN A 513 -36.30 8.96 13.64
CA GLN A 513 -35.94 8.21 14.85
C GLN A 513 -35.67 6.74 14.55
N TYR A 514 -36.47 6.11 13.67
CA TYR A 514 -36.27 4.73 13.24
C TYR A 514 -34.96 4.54 12.44
N ASP A 515 -34.63 5.43 11.50
CA ASP A 515 -33.35 5.44 10.78
C ASP A 515 -32.16 5.55 11.76
N ILE A 516 -32.22 6.48 12.72
CA ILE A 516 -31.16 6.67 13.73
C ILE A 516 -31.03 5.46 14.66
N ILE A 517 -32.13 4.82 15.07
CA ILE A 517 -32.10 3.60 15.88
C ILE A 517 -31.40 2.48 15.11
N ASN A 518 -31.75 2.27 13.84
CA ASN A 518 -31.13 1.23 13.01
C ASN A 518 -29.64 1.51 12.76
N ARG A 519 -29.27 2.76 12.45
CA ARG A 519 -27.88 3.22 12.34
C ARG A 519 -27.08 2.96 13.62
N ASN A 520 -27.67 3.22 14.79
CA ASN A 520 -27.03 2.96 16.08
C ASN A 520 -26.88 1.45 16.36
N ASN A 521 -27.85 0.63 15.97
CA ASN A 521 -27.78 -0.83 16.10
C ASN A 521 -26.67 -1.41 15.21
N ALA A 522 -26.53 -0.92 13.97
CA ALA A 522 -25.43 -1.26 13.07
C ALA A 522 -24.06 -0.94 13.68
N LEU A 523 -23.88 0.30 14.19
CA LEU A 523 -22.63 0.72 14.84
C LEU A 523 -22.29 -0.13 16.08
N LYS A 524 -23.31 -0.47 16.90
CA LYS A 524 -23.15 -1.32 18.09
C LYS A 524 -22.73 -2.74 17.77
N LYS A 525 -23.25 -3.32 16.68
CA LYS A 525 -22.84 -4.66 16.20
C LYS A 525 -21.34 -4.74 15.95
N HIS A 526 -20.72 -3.65 15.49
CA HIS A 526 -19.29 -3.56 15.19
C HIS A 526 -18.47 -2.85 16.29
N SER A 527 -19.04 -2.68 17.50
CA SER A 527 -18.39 -2.06 18.68
C SER A 527 -17.96 -0.60 18.51
N VAL A 528 -18.66 0.18 17.68
CA VAL A 528 -18.38 1.61 17.45
C VAL A 528 -19.34 2.51 18.28
N GLN A 529 -18.97 3.79 18.41
CA GLN A 529 -19.59 4.83 19.25
C GLN A 529 -21.13 4.84 19.25
N ASP A 530 -21.73 4.97 20.43
CA ASP A 530 -23.18 4.98 20.65
C ASP A 530 -23.82 6.35 20.33
N LEU A 531 -24.79 6.36 19.40
CA LEU A 531 -25.61 7.54 19.05
C LEU A 531 -26.79 7.79 20.02
N LYS A 532 -26.96 7.00 21.08
CA LYS A 532 -28.12 7.04 21.99
C LYS A 532 -28.34 8.39 22.67
N CYS A 533 -27.28 9.16 22.95
CA CYS A 533 -27.44 10.52 23.50
C CYS A 533 -28.10 11.45 22.49
N GLU A 534 -27.62 11.46 21.24
CA GLU A 534 -28.16 12.30 20.15
C GLU A 534 -29.62 11.92 19.83
N LEU A 535 -29.96 10.62 19.88
CA LEU A 535 -31.34 10.13 19.77
C LEU A 535 -32.23 10.61 20.94
N ASN A 536 -31.76 10.48 22.19
CA ASN A 536 -32.52 10.92 23.36
C ASN A 536 -32.78 12.44 23.34
N GLU A 537 -31.79 13.23 22.91
CA GLU A 537 -31.92 14.68 22.72
C GLU A 537 -32.98 14.99 21.65
N LEU A 538 -32.93 14.31 20.50
CA LEU A 538 -33.91 14.44 19.41
C LEU A 538 -35.34 14.14 19.87
N THR A 539 -35.56 13.00 20.54
CA THR A 539 -36.89 12.63 21.04
C THR A 539 -37.38 13.64 22.09
N SER A 540 -36.49 14.14 22.95
CA SER A 540 -36.84 15.11 24.01
C SER A 540 -37.17 16.50 23.46
N SER A 541 -36.40 17.00 22.49
CA SER A 541 -36.68 18.29 21.84
C SER A 541 -37.98 18.23 21.05
N TRP A 542 -38.20 17.16 20.28
CA TRP A 542 -39.46 16.95 19.56
C TRP A 542 -40.67 16.92 20.50
N GLN A 543 -40.62 16.15 21.58
CA GLN A 543 -41.72 16.09 22.55
C GLN A 543 -42.01 17.46 23.18
N LYS A 544 -40.99 18.28 23.44
CA LYS A 544 -41.14 19.65 23.92
C LYS A 544 -41.84 20.54 22.88
N THR A 545 -41.37 20.56 21.63
CA THR A 545 -41.97 21.35 20.55
C THR A 545 -43.42 20.92 20.25
N TYR A 546 -43.66 19.61 20.12
CA TYR A 546 -44.99 19.05 19.86
C TYR A 546 -45.99 19.32 21.00
N SER A 547 -45.55 19.25 22.26
CA SER A 547 -46.41 19.62 23.41
C SER A 547 -46.66 21.13 23.49
N ALA A 548 -45.67 21.97 23.18
CA ALA A 548 -45.85 23.41 23.08
C ALA A 548 -46.85 23.79 21.97
N ALA A 549 -46.76 23.17 20.79
CA ALA A 549 -47.70 23.34 19.68
C ALA A 549 -49.13 22.95 20.08
N ASN A 550 -49.32 21.78 20.72
CA ASN A 550 -50.63 21.35 21.21
C ASN A 550 -51.22 22.30 22.28
N VAL A 551 -50.39 22.78 23.22
CA VAL A 551 -50.83 23.78 24.22
C VAL A 551 -51.20 25.11 23.55
N LYS A 552 -50.48 25.52 22.49
CA LYS A 552 -50.80 26.71 21.70
C LYS A 552 -52.13 26.52 20.94
N TYR A 553 -52.31 25.38 20.26
CA TYR A 553 -53.54 24.99 19.57
C TYR A 553 -54.77 25.07 20.47
N LEU A 554 -54.72 24.41 21.64
CA LEU A 554 -55.82 24.42 22.62
C LEU A 554 -56.15 25.82 23.15
N ARG A 555 -55.19 26.74 23.22
CA ARG A 555 -55.41 28.13 23.63
C ARG A 555 -56.05 28.99 22.54
N ILE A 556 -55.73 28.74 21.26
CA ILE A 556 -56.27 29.53 20.14
C ILE A 556 -57.60 28.98 19.62
N LEU A 557 -57.89 27.69 19.84
CA LEU A 557 -59.11 27.00 19.40
C LEU A 557 -60.42 27.79 19.65
N PRO A 558 -60.67 28.40 20.84
CA PRO A 558 -61.93 29.11 21.10
C PRO A 558 -62.15 30.35 20.24
N TYR A 559 -61.09 30.89 19.62
CA TYR A 559 -61.15 32.08 18.78
C TYR A 559 -61.26 31.74 17.29
N ARG A 560 -61.14 30.45 16.90
CA ARG A 560 -61.18 29.99 15.50
C ARG A 560 -62.43 30.49 14.77
N ASP A 561 -63.61 30.33 15.36
CA ASP A 561 -64.89 30.74 14.76
C ASP A 561 -65.03 32.25 14.58
N ILE A 562 -64.30 33.05 15.39
CA ILE A 562 -64.28 34.51 15.28
C ILE A 562 -63.39 34.91 14.11
N PHE A 563 -62.16 34.39 14.07
CA PHE A 563 -61.21 34.70 13.00
C PHE A 563 -61.62 34.09 11.64
N ALA A 564 -62.30 32.95 11.61
CA ALA A 564 -62.91 32.38 10.40
C ALA A 564 -63.97 33.33 9.81
N LYS A 565 -64.83 33.92 10.64
CA LYS A 565 -65.83 34.91 10.18
C LYS A 565 -65.19 36.20 9.66
N VAL A 566 -64.14 36.69 10.33
CA VAL A 566 -63.38 37.87 9.86
C VAL A 566 -62.68 37.57 8.54
N SER A 567 -62.11 36.38 8.38
CA SER A 567 -61.46 35.94 7.14
C SER A 567 -62.46 35.80 6.00
N GLN A 568 -63.64 35.21 6.24
CA GLN A 568 -64.74 35.15 5.27
C GLN A 568 -65.22 36.55 4.83
N GLN A 569 -65.27 37.52 5.76
CA GLN A 569 -65.60 38.91 5.42
C GLN A 569 -64.52 39.56 4.55
N ALA A 570 -63.23 39.32 4.85
CA ALA A 570 -62.12 39.81 4.03
C ALA A 570 -62.09 39.17 2.62
N VAL A 571 -62.43 37.89 2.50
CA VAL A 571 -62.64 37.21 1.22
C VAL A 571 -63.76 37.87 0.42
N ASN A 572 -64.92 38.11 1.04
CA ASN A 572 -66.05 38.75 0.36
C ASN A 572 -65.71 40.17 -0.13
N GLN A 573 -65.03 40.97 0.68
CA GLN A 573 -64.53 42.30 0.29
C GLN A 573 -63.50 42.23 -0.85
N PHE A 574 -62.67 41.19 -0.87
CA PHE A 574 -61.72 40.96 -1.96
C PHE A 574 -62.43 40.54 -3.27
N LEU A 575 -63.52 39.76 -3.19
CA LEU A 575 -64.36 39.46 -4.35
C LEU A 575 -65.08 40.70 -4.89
N GLU A 576 -65.55 41.60 -4.02
CA GLU A 576 -66.08 42.92 -4.42
C GLU A 576 -65.01 43.76 -5.14
N LYS A 577 -63.80 43.87 -4.56
CA LYS A 577 -62.63 44.54 -5.17
C LYS A 577 -62.25 43.94 -6.54
N ILE A 578 -62.34 42.61 -6.69
CA ILE A 578 -62.14 41.93 -7.98
C ILE A 578 -63.20 42.34 -9.00
N ASN A 579 -64.49 42.38 -8.61
CA ASN A 579 -65.56 42.77 -9.54
C ASN A 579 -65.40 44.22 -10.00
N ASP A 580 -65.13 45.16 -9.07
CA ASP A 580 -64.85 46.57 -9.39
C ASP A 580 -63.62 46.73 -10.32
N PHE A 581 -62.59 45.89 -10.14
CA PHE A 581 -61.43 45.84 -11.03
C PHE A 581 -61.77 45.28 -12.42
N LEU A 582 -62.58 44.22 -12.50
CA LEU A 582 -63.01 43.63 -13.76
C LEU A 582 -63.85 44.60 -14.58
N ASP A 583 -64.81 45.29 -13.94
CA ASP A 583 -65.61 46.31 -14.59
C ASP A 583 -64.74 47.43 -15.17
N ARG A 584 -63.75 47.94 -14.41
CA ARG A 584 -62.75 48.90 -14.93
C ARG A 584 -61.91 48.33 -16.07
N PHE A 585 -61.39 47.11 -15.93
CA PHE A 585 -60.53 46.49 -16.95
C PHE A 585 -61.24 46.37 -18.32
N TYR A 586 -62.52 45.99 -18.32
CA TYR A 586 -63.31 45.87 -19.55
C TYR A 586 -63.84 47.21 -20.09
N SER A 587 -64.08 48.22 -19.25
CA SER A 587 -64.67 49.52 -19.66
C SER A 587 -63.65 50.61 -19.95
N GLU A 588 -62.60 50.73 -19.13
CA GLU A 588 -61.59 51.81 -19.14
C GLU A 588 -60.16 51.29 -19.32
N GLY A 589 -59.94 49.99 -19.14
CA GLY A 589 -58.63 49.34 -19.25
C GLY A 589 -58.12 49.14 -20.68
N PRO A 590 -56.90 48.57 -20.84
CA PRO A 590 -56.27 48.37 -22.14
C PRO A 590 -57.06 47.43 -23.08
N TYR A 591 -58.03 46.67 -22.56
CA TYR A 591 -58.97 45.88 -23.37
C TYR A 591 -59.98 46.76 -24.13
N SER A 592 -60.44 47.87 -23.55
CA SER A 592 -61.47 48.76 -24.13
C SER A 592 -60.96 49.56 -25.33
N ILE A 593 -59.64 49.68 -25.49
CA ILE A 593 -58.98 50.55 -26.47
C ILE A 593 -58.16 49.69 -27.45
N PRO A 594 -58.77 49.18 -28.54
CA PRO A 594 -58.05 48.41 -29.56
C PRO A 594 -57.31 49.28 -30.59
N ASP A 595 -57.76 50.52 -30.81
CA ASP A 595 -57.29 51.36 -31.92
C ASP A 595 -56.09 52.25 -31.55
N ASP A 596 -56.00 52.70 -30.29
CA ASP A 596 -54.90 53.54 -29.80
C ASP A 596 -53.86 52.72 -29.02
N LEU A 597 -52.87 52.23 -29.76
CA LEU A 597 -51.76 51.45 -29.22
C LEU A 597 -50.86 52.25 -28.25
N VAL A 598 -50.81 53.58 -28.34
CA VAL A 598 -49.97 54.43 -27.46
C VAL A 598 -50.63 54.53 -26.09
N LEU A 599 -51.91 54.90 -26.05
CA LEU A 599 -52.68 54.99 -24.82
C LEU A 599 -52.81 53.59 -24.18
N GLY A 600 -53.13 52.58 -24.99
CA GLY A 600 -53.21 51.19 -24.56
C GLY A 600 -51.92 50.67 -23.91
N ALA A 601 -50.75 50.93 -24.51
CA ALA A 601 -49.46 50.54 -23.93
C ALA A 601 -49.19 51.23 -22.59
N SER A 602 -49.60 52.50 -22.42
CA SER A 602 -49.44 53.23 -21.15
C SER A 602 -50.34 52.69 -20.03
N LEU A 603 -51.58 52.33 -20.36
CA LEU A 603 -52.52 51.72 -19.42
C LEU A 603 -52.11 50.29 -19.06
N MET A 604 -51.52 49.56 -20.02
CA MET A 604 -51.09 48.18 -19.83
C MET A 604 -50.14 48.04 -18.62
N VAL A 605 -49.14 48.93 -18.49
CA VAL A 605 -48.20 48.93 -17.36
C VAL A 605 -48.93 49.03 -16.01
N ASN A 606 -49.89 49.95 -15.88
CA ASN A 606 -50.66 50.13 -14.65
C ASN A 606 -51.47 48.88 -14.33
N TYR A 607 -52.22 48.35 -15.31
CA TYR A 607 -53.05 47.17 -15.11
C TYR A 607 -52.23 45.90 -14.85
N SER A 608 -51.02 45.74 -15.40
CA SER A 608 -50.13 44.62 -15.05
C SER A 608 -49.73 44.66 -13.58
N THR A 609 -49.31 45.83 -13.06
CA THR A 609 -48.98 45.96 -11.63
C THR A 609 -50.19 45.74 -10.71
N GLU A 610 -51.39 46.11 -11.16
CA GLU A 610 -52.64 45.84 -10.42
C GLU A 610 -53.00 44.34 -10.47
N PHE A 611 -52.83 43.65 -11.60
CA PHE A 611 -52.98 42.19 -11.70
C PHE A 611 -51.99 41.43 -10.81
N ASP A 612 -50.71 41.81 -10.77
CA ASP A 612 -49.70 41.18 -9.90
C ASP A 612 -50.06 41.34 -8.42
N THR A 613 -50.50 42.54 -8.02
CA THR A 613 -50.95 42.83 -6.66
C THR A 613 -52.17 41.97 -6.29
N LEU A 614 -53.16 41.88 -7.18
CA LEU A 614 -54.36 41.06 -6.99
C LEU A 614 -54.05 39.55 -6.99
N ASN A 615 -53.05 39.09 -7.74
CA ASN A 615 -52.62 37.68 -7.72
C ASN A 615 -51.94 37.31 -6.38
N MET A 616 -51.13 38.21 -5.81
CA MET A 616 -50.59 38.03 -4.46
C MET A 616 -51.72 37.99 -3.41
N GLU A 617 -52.63 38.96 -3.43
CA GLU A 617 -53.78 38.99 -2.51
C GLU A 617 -54.68 37.75 -2.66
N LYS A 618 -54.96 37.29 -3.88
CA LYS A 618 -55.72 36.05 -4.16
C LYS A 618 -55.06 34.84 -3.52
N THR A 619 -53.73 34.71 -3.65
CA THR A 619 -52.98 33.59 -3.08
C THR A 619 -53.04 33.61 -1.55
N GLU A 620 -52.89 34.78 -0.93
CA GLU A 620 -53.06 34.97 0.51
C GLU A 620 -54.48 34.63 1.00
N LYS A 621 -55.52 34.96 0.20
CA LYS A 621 -56.91 34.62 0.54
C LYS A 621 -57.19 33.12 0.39
N LEU A 622 -56.70 32.46 -0.65
CA LEU A 622 -56.83 31.01 -0.82
C LEU A 622 -56.16 30.22 0.31
N LEU A 623 -54.94 30.61 0.71
CA LEU A 623 -54.26 30.02 1.88
C LEU A 623 -55.07 30.25 3.17
N SER A 624 -55.71 31.42 3.30
CA SER A 624 -56.61 31.68 4.43
C SER A 624 -57.91 30.87 4.37
N GLU A 625 -58.45 30.55 3.18
CA GLU A 625 -59.62 29.68 3.05
C GLU A 625 -59.28 28.24 3.48
N GLU A 626 -58.14 27.71 3.02
CA GLU A 626 -57.63 26.39 3.38
C GLU A 626 -57.40 26.27 4.90
N LEU A 627 -56.68 27.21 5.50
CA LEU A 627 -56.30 27.18 6.92
C LEU A 627 -57.48 27.23 7.91
N PHE A 628 -58.62 27.76 7.48
CA PHE A 628 -59.84 27.88 8.29
C PHE A 628 -60.95 26.88 7.92
N ASP A 629 -60.69 25.93 7.00
CA ASP A 629 -61.67 25.01 6.41
C ASP A 629 -62.86 25.73 5.73
N LEU A 630 -62.63 26.89 5.11
CA LEU A 630 -63.68 27.66 4.42
C LEU A 630 -63.97 27.11 3.01
N PRO A 631 -65.19 27.30 2.48
CA PRO A 631 -65.48 26.93 1.10
C PRO A 631 -64.68 27.79 0.12
N VAL A 632 -63.97 27.14 -0.80
CA VAL A 632 -63.13 27.82 -1.82
C VAL A 632 -63.95 28.76 -2.69
N SER A 633 -63.52 30.01 -2.78
CA SER A 633 -64.21 31.05 -3.58
C SER A 633 -64.02 30.88 -5.10
N ASP A 634 -65.02 31.29 -5.88
CA ASP A 634 -65.00 31.16 -7.34
C ASP A 634 -64.30 32.34 -8.04
N TYR A 635 -63.03 32.16 -8.38
CA TYR A 635 -62.20 33.16 -9.06
C TYR A 635 -62.22 33.07 -10.60
N LYS A 636 -63.08 32.25 -11.22
CA LYS A 636 -63.10 32.06 -12.69
C LYS A 636 -63.20 33.36 -13.52
N PRO A 637 -64.05 34.36 -13.18
CA PRO A 637 -64.13 35.60 -13.97
C PRO A 637 -62.81 36.38 -14.01
N TYR A 638 -62.07 36.36 -12.90
CA TYR A 638 -60.75 36.98 -12.78
C TYR A 638 -59.69 36.20 -13.57
N GLU A 639 -59.71 34.87 -13.53
CA GLU A 639 -58.78 34.04 -14.32
C GLU A 639 -59.00 34.20 -15.84
N GLU A 640 -60.24 34.36 -16.28
CA GLU A 640 -60.56 34.65 -17.68
C GLU A 640 -60.00 36.01 -18.10
N ALA A 641 -60.19 37.05 -17.28
CA ALA A 641 -59.64 38.38 -17.53
C ALA A 641 -58.11 38.41 -17.51
N TYR A 642 -57.47 37.66 -16.60
CA TYR A 642 -56.01 37.54 -16.54
C TYR A 642 -55.43 36.84 -17.78
N ARG A 643 -56.10 35.80 -18.29
CA ARG A 643 -55.73 35.19 -19.60
C ARG A 643 -55.85 36.18 -20.75
N VAL A 644 -56.87 37.03 -20.75
CA VAL A 644 -57.01 38.11 -21.75
C VAL A 644 -55.89 39.14 -21.60
N HIS A 645 -55.56 39.54 -20.37
CA HIS A 645 -54.45 40.45 -20.07
C HIS A 645 -53.11 39.90 -20.57
N GLN A 646 -52.78 38.64 -20.31
CA GLN A 646 -51.55 37.99 -20.82
C GLN A 646 -51.46 38.00 -22.36
N LYS A 647 -52.59 37.87 -23.07
CA LYS A 647 -52.62 38.01 -24.54
C LYS A 647 -52.35 39.44 -24.99
N LEU A 648 -52.94 40.43 -24.30
CA LEU A 648 -52.68 41.85 -24.56
C LEU A 648 -51.21 42.21 -24.26
N GLU A 649 -50.61 41.64 -23.21
CA GLU A 649 -49.21 41.85 -22.85
C GLU A 649 -48.27 41.40 -23.97
N LEU A 650 -48.54 40.23 -24.56
CA LEU A 650 -47.78 39.76 -25.72
C LEU A 650 -47.90 40.74 -26.91
N ILE A 651 -49.10 41.24 -27.21
CA ILE A 651 -49.34 42.23 -28.28
C ILE A 651 -48.57 43.54 -27.99
N TYR A 652 -48.73 44.11 -26.80
CA TYR A 652 -48.07 45.36 -26.42
C TYR A 652 -46.54 45.21 -26.24
N SER A 653 -46.03 44.00 -25.94
CA SER A 653 -44.59 43.75 -25.87
C SER A 653 -43.91 43.91 -27.24
N VAL A 654 -44.53 43.41 -28.32
CA VAL A 654 -44.04 43.59 -29.69
C VAL A 654 -44.17 45.05 -30.12
N TYR A 655 -45.27 45.72 -29.77
CA TYR A 655 -45.43 47.16 -29.99
C TYR A 655 -44.30 47.98 -29.34
N ASN A 656 -44.05 47.76 -28.04
CA ASN A 656 -43.00 48.46 -27.30
C ASN A 656 -41.60 48.14 -27.84
N LYS A 657 -41.31 46.87 -28.16
CA LYS A 657 -40.05 46.44 -28.80
C LYS A 657 -39.83 47.14 -30.15
N MET A 658 -40.89 47.30 -30.95
CA MET A 658 -40.86 48.02 -32.22
C MET A 658 -40.61 49.53 -32.04
N GLN A 659 -41.25 50.16 -31.04
CA GLN A 659 -40.99 51.57 -30.70
C GLN A 659 -39.54 51.79 -30.23
N ASP A 660 -39.02 50.89 -29.38
CA ASP A 660 -37.63 50.88 -28.94
C ASP A 660 -36.64 50.75 -30.11
N GLN A 661 -36.90 49.83 -31.05
CA GLN A 661 -36.12 49.69 -32.29
C GLN A 661 -36.18 50.97 -33.12
N MET A 662 -37.36 51.55 -33.31
CA MET A 662 -37.54 52.81 -34.06
C MET A 662 -36.74 53.96 -33.43
N ILE A 663 -36.74 54.12 -32.11
CA ILE A 663 -35.96 55.14 -31.41
C ILE A 663 -34.45 54.91 -31.60
N ARG A 664 -33.97 53.67 -31.41
CA ARG A 664 -32.54 53.32 -31.60
C ARG A 664 -32.07 53.53 -33.04
N TRP A 665 -32.91 53.18 -34.02
CA TRP A 665 -32.60 53.39 -35.43
C TRP A 665 -32.67 54.87 -35.83
N GLY A 666 -33.61 55.64 -35.28
CA GLY A 666 -33.66 57.10 -35.47
C GLY A 666 -32.44 57.85 -34.92
N GLN A 667 -31.80 57.31 -33.88
CA GLN A 667 -30.54 57.83 -33.33
C GLN A 667 -29.29 57.37 -34.11
N THR A 668 -29.43 56.47 -35.09
CA THR A 668 -28.28 55.94 -35.84
C THR A 668 -27.91 56.86 -37.00
N LEU A 669 -26.69 57.41 -36.97
CA LEU A 669 -26.15 58.27 -38.04
C LEU A 669 -26.31 57.62 -39.43
N TRP A 670 -26.71 58.41 -40.43
CA TRP A 670 -27.05 57.93 -41.78
C TRP A 670 -25.95 57.07 -42.43
N CYS A 671 -24.68 57.41 -42.22
CA CYS A 671 -23.54 56.62 -42.68
C CYS A 671 -23.55 55.18 -42.12
N ASN A 672 -23.83 55.02 -40.84
CA ASN A 672 -23.75 53.77 -40.08
C ASN A 672 -25.02 52.90 -40.16
N LEU A 673 -26.12 53.44 -40.69
CA LEU A 673 -27.43 52.79 -40.76
C LEU A 673 -27.46 51.58 -41.74
N ASP A 674 -27.36 50.33 -41.29
CA ASP A 674 -27.47 49.18 -42.23
C ASP A 674 -28.93 48.92 -42.64
N ALA A 675 -29.22 49.13 -43.93
CA ALA A 675 -30.52 48.90 -44.54
C ALA A 675 -31.03 47.45 -44.40
N ARG A 676 -30.12 46.46 -44.33
CA ARG A 676 -30.51 45.05 -44.16
C ARG A 676 -30.94 44.75 -42.73
N VAL A 677 -30.31 45.38 -41.74
CA VAL A 677 -30.69 45.22 -40.32
C VAL A 677 -32.08 45.81 -40.08
N LEU A 678 -32.41 46.95 -40.70
CA LEU A 678 -33.76 47.52 -40.67
C LEU A 678 -34.81 46.57 -41.25
N GLN A 679 -34.57 46.01 -42.44
CA GLN A 679 -35.52 45.10 -43.09
C GLN A 679 -35.71 43.81 -42.28
N LEU A 680 -34.61 43.18 -41.84
CA LEU A 680 -34.66 41.95 -41.06
C LEU A 680 -35.39 42.14 -39.72
N GLY A 681 -35.13 43.24 -39.00
CA GLY A 681 -35.79 43.50 -37.72
C GLY A 681 -37.31 43.64 -37.84
N VAL A 682 -37.80 44.36 -38.86
CA VAL A 682 -39.25 44.49 -39.08
C VAL A 682 -39.87 43.19 -39.59
N ASP A 683 -39.18 42.46 -40.46
CA ASP A 683 -39.65 41.17 -40.96
C ASP A 683 -39.72 40.10 -39.86
N GLU A 684 -38.80 40.14 -38.88
CA GLU A 684 -38.82 39.29 -37.69
C GLU A 684 -40.08 39.53 -36.83
N GLU A 685 -40.41 40.79 -36.50
CA GLU A 685 -41.63 41.09 -35.72
C GLU A 685 -42.91 40.76 -36.51
N VAL A 686 -42.97 41.10 -37.80
CA VAL A 686 -44.12 40.77 -38.67
C VAL A 686 -44.30 39.26 -38.83
N GLN A 687 -43.21 38.50 -38.88
CA GLN A 687 -43.28 37.03 -38.90
C GLN A 687 -43.69 36.47 -37.54
N THR A 688 -43.24 37.08 -36.43
CA THR A 688 -43.60 36.69 -35.06
C THR A 688 -45.11 36.81 -34.83
N VAL A 689 -45.71 37.96 -35.17
CA VAL A 689 -47.17 38.17 -35.04
C VAL A 689 -47.96 37.16 -35.87
N LYS A 690 -47.52 36.87 -37.10
CA LYS A 690 -48.18 35.87 -37.98
C LYS A 690 -48.15 34.44 -37.43
N GLN A 691 -47.16 34.09 -36.62
CA GLN A 691 -47.02 32.77 -36.03
C GLN A 691 -47.89 32.57 -34.78
N TRP A 692 -48.52 33.62 -34.26
CA TRP A 692 -49.36 33.52 -33.05
C TRP A 692 -50.63 32.68 -33.26
N PRO A 693 -51.13 32.01 -32.21
CA PRO A 693 -52.41 31.32 -32.23
C PRO A 693 -53.57 32.19 -32.72
N HIS A 694 -54.58 31.55 -33.31
CA HIS A 694 -55.78 32.24 -33.80
C HIS A 694 -56.42 33.12 -32.71
N ASP A 695 -56.49 32.60 -31.47
CA ASP A 695 -57.10 33.25 -30.30
C ASP A 695 -56.41 34.53 -29.81
N ILE A 696 -55.26 34.89 -30.38
CA ILE A 696 -54.56 36.17 -30.16
C ILE A 696 -54.75 37.05 -31.40
N ARG A 697 -54.58 36.47 -32.61
CA ARG A 697 -54.77 37.18 -33.89
C ARG A 697 -56.21 37.60 -34.16
N SER A 698 -57.20 37.01 -33.49
CA SER A 698 -58.60 37.41 -33.55
C SER A 698 -58.96 38.62 -32.68
N LEU A 699 -58.01 39.16 -31.89
CA LEU A 699 -58.21 40.36 -31.09
C LEU A 699 -58.01 41.62 -31.95
N ALA A 700 -58.90 42.60 -31.84
CA ALA A 700 -58.81 43.86 -32.58
C ALA A 700 -57.47 44.61 -32.33
N HIS A 701 -56.93 44.52 -31.11
CA HIS A 701 -55.58 45.02 -30.76
C HIS A 701 -54.47 44.43 -31.64
N CYS A 702 -54.60 43.16 -32.04
CA CYS A 702 -53.63 42.50 -32.90
C CYS A 702 -53.75 42.99 -34.34
N GLU A 703 -54.97 43.27 -34.83
CA GLU A 703 -55.19 43.92 -36.14
C GLU A 703 -54.57 45.31 -36.17
N SER A 704 -54.78 46.15 -35.15
CA SER A 704 -54.14 47.46 -35.02
C SER A 704 -52.61 47.37 -35.02
N LEU A 705 -52.05 46.37 -34.30
CA LEU A 705 -50.61 46.11 -34.32
C LEU A 705 -50.12 45.68 -35.72
N GLU A 706 -50.83 44.80 -36.42
CA GLU A 706 -50.49 44.39 -37.78
C GLU A 706 -50.53 45.59 -38.75
N GLN A 707 -51.53 46.47 -38.62
CA GLN A 707 -51.62 47.72 -39.40
C GLN A 707 -50.43 48.65 -39.11
N HIS A 708 -50.06 48.82 -37.83
CA HIS A 708 -48.91 49.64 -37.43
C HIS A 708 -47.57 49.06 -37.95
N LEU A 709 -47.34 47.75 -37.79
CA LEU A 709 -46.16 47.05 -38.29
C LEU A 709 -46.07 47.11 -39.83
N MET A 710 -47.18 46.93 -40.53
CA MET A 710 -47.22 47.05 -42.00
C MET A 710 -47.05 48.49 -42.49
N GLY A 711 -47.49 49.48 -41.71
CA GLY A 711 -47.16 50.89 -41.93
C GLY A 711 -45.67 51.15 -41.78
N PHE A 712 -45.08 50.67 -40.68
CA PHE A 712 -43.65 50.80 -40.41
C PHE A 712 -42.78 50.09 -41.46
N LYS A 713 -43.16 48.88 -41.89
CA LYS A 713 -42.47 48.15 -42.97
C LYS A 713 -42.39 48.96 -44.27
N LYS A 714 -43.49 49.62 -44.66
CA LYS A 714 -43.50 50.51 -45.86
C LYS A 714 -42.52 51.68 -45.70
N SER A 715 -42.38 52.22 -44.49
CA SER A 715 -41.39 53.28 -44.19
C SER A 715 -39.96 52.75 -44.27
N VAL A 716 -39.66 51.57 -43.75
CA VAL A 716 -38.34 50.92 -43.88
C VAL A 716 -38.00 50.62 -45.34
N ASP A 717 -38.93 50.07 -46.12
CA ASP A 717 -38.74 49.83 -47.56
C ASP A 717 -38.51 51.13 -48.35
N LEU A 718 -38.97 52.28 -47.84
CA LEU A 718 -38.62 53.60 -48.39
C LEU A 718 -37.20 54.01 -47.99
N PHE A 719 -36.81 53.87 -46.72
CA PHE A 719 -35.44 54.16 -46.27
C PHE A 719 -34.37 53.34 -47.02
N VAL A 720 -34.63 52.06 -47.29
CA VAL A 720 -33.70 51.22 -48.08
C VAL A 720 -33.51 51.77 -49.50
N LYS A 721 -34.59 52.26 -50.14
CA LYS A 721 -34.50 52.90 -51.47
C LYS A 721 -33.73 54.22 -51.41
N LEU A 722 -33.93 55.01 -50.35
CA LEU A 722 -33.21 56.27 -50.13
C LEU A 722 -31.72 56.09 -49.81
N LYS A 723 -31.30 54.92 -49.28
CA LYS A 723 -29.89 54.59 -49.05
C LYS A 723 -29.17 53.99 -50.27
N HIS A 724 -29.85 53.74 -51.39
CA HIS A 724 -29.22 53.19 -52.59
C HIS A 724 -28.21 54.17 -53.22
N GLU A 725 -27.08 53.66 -53.75
CA GLU A 725 -26.00 54.43 -54.42
C GLU A 725 -26.44 55.28 -55.63
N ALA A 726 -27.69 55.11 -56.09
CA ALA A 726 -28.29 55.86 -57.17
C ALA A 726 -28.79 57.24 -56.71
N MET A 727 -29.00 57.42 -55.40
CA MET A 727 -29.39 58.69 -54.80
C MET A 727 -28.23 59.69 -54.87
N ARG A 728 -28.54 60.89 -55.36
CA ARG A 728 -27.62 62.02 -55.48
C ARG A 728 -28.28 63.25 -54.85
N GLU A 729 -27.49 64.26 -54.52
CA GLU A 729 -27.92 65.52 -53.91
C GLU A 729 -29.18 66.15 -54.55
N ARG A 730 -29.26 66.15 -55.90
CA ARG A 730 -30.45 66.60 -56.65
C ARG A 730 -31.75 65.88 -56.26
N HIS A 731 -31.69 64.60 -55.90
CA HIS A 731 -32.84 63.79 -55.50
C HIS A 731 -33.26 64.09 -54.07
N TRP A 732 -32.30 64.43 -53.18
CA TRP A 732 -32.58 64.93 -51.84
C TRP A 732 -33.24 66.30 -51.88
N LEU A 733 -32.76 67.20 -52.74
CA LEU A 733 -33.40 68.51 -53.00
C LEU A 733 -34.82 68.35 -53.57
N GLU A 734 -35.05 67.37 -54.45
CA GLU A 734 -36.41 67.07 -54.95
C GLU A 734 -37.32 66.48 -53.86
N LEU A 735 -36.78 65.63 -52.98
CA LEU A 735 -37.49 65.08 -51.82
C LEU A 735 -37.95 66.20 -50.89
N MET A 736 -37.02 67.08 -50.45
CA MET A 736 -37.29 68.23 -49.58
C MET A 736 -38.38 69.15 -50.16
N ASN A 737 -38.29 69.48 -51.45
CA ASN A 737 -39.30 70.28 -52.14
C ASN A 737 -40.69 69.61 -52.20
N LYS A 738 -40.76 68.27 -52.16
CA LYS A 738 -42.02 67.50 -52.19
C LYS A 738 -42.60 67.21 -50.81
N THR A 739 -41.76 67.06 -49.78
CA THR A 739 -42.20 66.87 -48.39
C THR A 739 -42.47 68.19 -47.66
N GLY A 740 -41.94 69.31 -48.17
CA GLY A 740 -42.03 70.62 -47.53
C GLY A 740 -41.02 70.82 -46.38
N GLU A 741 -40.09 69.87 -46.21
CA GLU A 741 -39.12 69.82 -45.12
C GLU A 741 -37.72 70.20 -45.62
N SER A 742 -37.08 71.18 -44.99
CA SER A 742 -35.66 71.48 -45.22
C SER A 742 -34.81 70.78 -44.16
N SER A 743 -33.96 69.81 -44.54
CA SER A 743 -33.01 69.26 -43.57
C SER A 743 -31.92 70.31 -43.29
N VAL A 744 -31.93 70.84 -42.06
CA VAL A 744 -30.77 71.52 -41.49
C VAL A 744 -29.91 70.44 -40.84
N ASP A 745 -28.61 70.46 -41.17
CA ASP A 745 -27.51 69.54 -40.80
C ASP A 745 -27.77 68.46 -39.71
#